data_AF-T0JYQ3-F1
#
_entry.id   AF-T0JYQ3-F1
#
_cell.length_a   1.000
_cell.length_b   1.000
_cell.length_c   1.000
_cell.angle_alpha   90.00
_cell.angle_beta   90.00
_cell.angle_gamma   90.00
#
_symmetry.space_group_name_H-M   'P 1'
#
loop_
_entity.id
_entity.type
_entity.pdbx_description
1 polymer ?
#
loop_
_entity_poly.entity_id
_entity_poly.type
_entity_poly.pdbx_seq_one_letter_code
_entity_poly.pdbx_strand_id
1 'polypeptide(L)'
;MEKKQAYASVQPARRHNRSAIGKWLIAGGAIALLGAASWYLHKQDLKSWRHPEHHHDFASVVHLRGSPYGRFPLPDDPFRFIPCTNTSLPPPLNDPHPEDTWEALFDPRPSHWSWGNKTTSTEEFRNPYAGRGIYFCGYLDVPLDYTNDSDTRIVRLAVTKYQVSGLARIREPLDAYKNPVPGTKSKRTIVIEPGGPGGSGTSYAWSAAERVSKRFSNGTFDVLGWDPRGVNTTHPSISCFPYDVDRDHWSLLTGQYLEVSNPQRQLNLADAMNNATMKACFQKYGDVPRFLSTTSVARDMEQIRKALGERELTGYLVSYGTGIGQTYANIFPHSVGRMILDGTEYVRDHRLLGGFGWTALDNATNAWHDGFLGECLNAGPNHCALAREVDGYPVALDDLESRMLALVNSLIDRPVMGYTNTSGPSLVTYSGLVGAIYRSLYNAQGWPALAQMLAELEQGNATLAARALERSAWEYDPTLPATHPQPASSDELGTLVICADSWDAPQPADGLDWWASLWANMTAKSWVSGNSRFFNVFPCRHFGTYWPEPAGVYRGDLNHTLRHPVLLIAETYDPATPLRNGRRLLKEMGRNARLVAHHGYGHSSRDTSKCTEAIARRYIMLGEVPEEAETACYADEKPYLYGVKHKTDVVEGGGDPVEVWLKTLE
;
A
#
# COMPACT_ATOMS: atom_id res chain seq x y z
N MET A 1 24.91 66.56 12.32
CA MET A 1 23.92 67.43 12.99
C MET A 1 22.85 66.48 13.54
N GLU A 2 22.82 66.05 14.82
CA GLU A 2 22.96 66.77 16.11
C GLU A 2 21.82 67.77 16.37
N LYS A 3 21.16 67.89 17.56
CA LYS A 3 21.31 67.32 18.94
C LYS A 3 19.88 67.02 19.50
N LYS A 4 19.56 66.09 20.43
CA LYS A 4 20.29 65.22 21.40
C LYS A 4 20.50 65.76 22.85
N GLN A 5 19.40 65.94 23.62
CA GLN A 5 19.34 66.02 25.10
C GLN A 5 18.08 65.25 25.59
N ALA A 6 18.01 64.45 26.68
CA ALA A 6 18.67 64.42 28.02
C ALA A 6 17.97 65.35 29.06
N TYR A 7 17.75 65.01 30.34
CA TYR A 7 17.88 63.76 31.14
C TYR A 7 17.18 64.01 32.51
N ALA A 8 16.61 62.99 33.20
CA ALA A 8 16.39 63.02 34.67
C ALA A 8 15.90 61.66 35.23
N SER A 9 16.35 61.28 36.44
CA SER A 9 15.94 60.04 37.13
C SER A 9 16.13 60.16 38.65
N VAL A 10 15.15 59.76 39.47
CA VAL A 10 15.33 59.59 40.93
C VAL A 10 14.57 58.37 41.49
N GLN A 11 15.35 57.51 42.15
CA GLN A 11 15.00 56.55 43.21
C GLN A 11 16.15 56.67 44.25
N PRO A 12 16.20 55.96 45.41
CA PRO A 12 15.25 54.99 46.01
C PRO A 12 14.94 55.28 47.51
N ALA A 13 14.19 54.38 48.17
CA ALA A 13 14.31 54.15 49.63
C ALA A 13 13.96 52.70 50.02
N ARG A 14 14.64 52.14 51.04
CA ARG A 14 14.40 50.81 51.64
C ARG A 14 14.42 50.89 53.18
N ARG A 15 13.57 50.09 53.85
CA ARG A 15 13.73 49.39 55.16
C ARG A 15 12.39 48.68 55.46
N HIS A 16 12.30 47.40 55.88
CA HIS A 16 12.73 46.77 57.15
C HIS A 16 12.09 47.43 58.40
N ASN A 17 11.59 46.72 59.43
CA ASN A 17 11.83 45.32 59.84
C ASN A 17 10.80 44.84 60.91
N ARG A 18 10.41 43.53 60.94
CA ARG A 18 9.95 42.75 62.14
C ARG A 18 8.67 43.25 62.88
N SER A 19 8.00 42.57 63.84
CA SER A 19 7.73 41.15 64.25
C SER A 19 6.67 41.18 65.42
N ALA A 20 6.14 40.14 66.10
CA ALA A 20 6.38 38.67 66.14
C ALA A 20 5.24 37.89 66.90
N ILE A 21 5.07 36.59 66.59
CA ILE A 21 4.86 35.42 67.51
C ILE A 21 3.56 35.24 68.36
N GLY A 22 3.04 34.00 68.35
CA GLY A 22 2.18 33.37 69.40
C GLY A 22 1.02 32.53 68.81
N LYS A 23 0.92 31.18 68.84
CA LYS A 23 1.70 30.00 69.32
C LYS A 23 1.18 29.29 70.60
N TRP A 24 0.85 27.99 70.46
CA TRP A 24 0.40 26.96 71.44
C TRP A 24 -1.06 26.99 71.94
N LEU A 25 -1.70 25.90 72.42
CA LEU A 25 -1.84 24.47 72.00
C LEU A 25 -2.81 23.72 72.99
N ILE A 26 -3.08 22.42 72.77
CA ILE A 26 -3.91 21.47 73.59
C ILE A 26 -5.43 21.73 73.44
N ALA A 27 -6.36 20.76 73.29
CA ALA A 27 -6.39 19.27 73.14
C ALA A 27 -7.59 18.89 72.20
N GLY A 28 -7.91 17.63 71.84
CA GLY A 28 -7.32 16.31 72.11
C GLY A 28 -8.38 15.25 72.47
N GLY A 29 -8.69 14.29 71.59
CA GLY A 29 -9.61 13.17 71.86
C GLY A 29 -9.99 12.31 70.64
N ALA A 30 -10.35 11.04 70.89
CA ALA A 30 -10.90 10.05 69.94
C ALA A 30 -10.06 9.68 68.68
N ILE A 31 -9.11 8.76 68.86
CA ILE A 31 -8.58 7.89 67.79
C ILE A 31 -9.38 6.57 67.77
N ALA A 32 -9.38 5.87 66.62
CA ALA A 32 -9.83 4.49 66.38
C ALA A 32 -11.35 4.23 66.30
N LEU A 33 -11.83 4.11 65.05
CA LEU A 33 -12.75 3.07 64.57
C LEU A 33 -12.59 2.98 63.03
N LEU A 34 -13.11 1.93 62.38
CA LEU A 34 -13.02 1.66 60.93
C LEU A 34 -11.64 1.27 60.34
N GLY A 35 -10.64 0.95 61.17
CA GLY A 35 -9.32 0.44 60.71
C GLY A 35 -9.09 -1.07 60.82
N ALA A 36 -10.10 -1.86 61.24
CA ALA A 36 -9.89 -3.24 61.71
C ALA A 36 -11.10 -4.17 61.45
N ALA A 37 -11.51 -4.34 60.18
CA ALA A 37 -12.69 -5.13 59.82
C ALA A 37 -12.58 -5.85 58.46
N SER A 38 -11.53 -6.66 58.24
CA SER A 38 -11.50 -7.67 57.15
C SER A 38 -10.44 -8.77 57.27
N TRP A 39 -9.64 -8.84 58.35
CA TRP A 39 -8.70 -9.93 58.58
C TRP A 39 -8.79 -10.45 60.02
N TYR A 40 -8.73 -11.78 60.16
CA TYR A 40 -8.41 -12.52 61.39
C TYR A 40 -9.44 -12.65 62.55
N LEU A 41 -10.63 -13.18 62.23
CA LEU A 41 -11.30 -14.22 63.03
C LEU A 41 -11.71 -15.34 62.06
N HIS A 42 -10.84 -16.28 61.68
CA HIS A 42 -10.28 -17.39 62.46
C HIS A 42 -11.33 -18.41 62.96
N LYS A 43 -11.48 -19.49 62.17
CA LYS A 43 -11.91 -20.86 62.53
C LYS A 43 -12.91 -21.05 63.69
N GLN A 44 -14.09 -21.60 63.39
CA GLN A 44 -14.33 -23.06 63.59
C GLN A 44 -15.64 -23.53 62.94
N ASP A 45 -15.80 -24.85 62.88
CA ASP A 45 -16.99 -25.64 62.52
C ASP A 45 -17.97 -25.14 61.43
N LEU A 46 -17.95 -25.84 60.30
CA LEU A 46 -19.18 -26.37 59.71
C LEU A 46 -18.92 -27.81 59.22
N LYS A 47 -19.47 -28.79 59.94
CA LYS A 47 -19.41 -30.21 59.58
C LYS A 47 -20.57 -30.59 58.66
N SER A 48 -20.24 -31.41 57.66
CA SER A 48 -21.09 -32.44 57.06
C SER A 48 -22.55 -32.09 56.74
N TRP A 49 -22.83 -31.83 55.46
CA TRP A 49 -23.84 -32.60 54.75
C TRP A 49 -23.17 -33.28 53.55
N ARG A 50 -23.44 -34.57 53.35
CA ARG A 50 -23.06 -35.36 52.17
C ARG A 50 -24.36 -35.82 51.50
N HIS A 51 -24.39 -35.87 50.17
CA HIS A 51 -24.68 -37.08 49.39
C HIS A 51 -24.30 -36.81 47.91
N PRO A 52 -24.13 -37.84 47.06
CA PRO A 52 -23.06 -37.81 46.07
C PRO A 52 -23.50 -37.48 44.64
N GLU A 53 -22.64 -36.76 43.93
CA GLU A 53 -22.54 -36.81 42.47
C GLU A 53 -21.12 -37.25 42.06
N HIS A 54 -20.98 -37.77 40.84
CA HIS A 54 -19.82 -38.60 40.48
C HIS A 54 -18.56 -37.78 40.17
N HIS A 55 -17.44 -38.15 40.79
CA HIS A 55 -16.11 -37.69 40.37
C HIS A 55 -15.78 -38.19 38.95
N HIS A 56 -15.78 -37.27 37.99
CA HIS A 56 -14.95 -37.36 36.80
C HIS A 56 -14.00 -36.16 36.77
N ASP A 57 -12.91 -36.28 37.54
CA ASP A 57 -11.77 -35.36 37.50
C ASP A 57 -11.07 -35.42 36.14
N PHE A 58 -11.56 -34.64 35.18
CA PHE A 58 -10.79 -34.21 34.02
C PHE A 58 -10.08 -32.88 34.31
N ALA A 59 -9.25 -32.90 35.35
CA ALA A 59 -8.15 -31.96 35.50
C ALA A 59 -7.13 -32.23 34.37
N SER A 60 -7.45 -31.73 33.17
CA SER A 60 -6.67 -31.99 31.97
C SER A 60 -5.31 -31.29 32.04
N VAL A 61 -4.31 -32.06 32.42
CA VAL A 61 -2.90 -31.63 32.44
C VAL A 61 -2.55 -31.05 31.07
N VAL A 62 -2.31 -29.73 31.03
CA VAL A 62 -1.82 -29.04 29.84
C VAL A 62 -0.35 -29.39 29.64
N HIS A 63 -0.10 -30.60 29.15
CA HIS A 63 1.10 -30.86 28.39
C HIS A 63 1.09 -29.90 27.18
N LEU A 64 2.17 -29.13 27.03
CA LEU A 64 2.53 -28.46 25.78
C LEU A 64 2.89 -29.52 24.72
N ARG A 65 1.86 -30.21 24.23
CA ARG A 65 1.97 -31.09 23.06
C ARG A 65 2.28 -30.19 21.87
N GLY A 66 3.35 -30.51 21.12
CA GLY A 66 3.68 -29.82 19.89
C GLY A 66 2.50 -29.82 18.90
N SER A 67 2.51 -28.87 17.96
CA SER A 67 1.36 -28.62 17.07
C SER A 67 0.88 -29.90 16.38
N PRO A 68 -0.44 -30.12 16.22
CA PRO A 68 -0.97 -31.25 15.46
C PRO A 68 -0.49 -31.29 14.00
N TYR A 69 0.02 -30.17 13.48
CA TYR A 69 0.59 -30.03 12.15
C TYR A 69 2.13 -30.09 12.10
N GLY A 70 2.82 -30.09 13.26
CA GLY A 70 4.28 -30.32 13.33
C GLY A 70 5.12 -29.22 13.96
N ARG A 71 6.30 -29.02 13.36
CA ARG A 71 7.25 -27.94 13.67
C ARG A 71 7.47 -27.12 12.41
N PHE A 72 7.71 -25.83 12.62
CA PHE A 72 8.08 -24.87 11.59
C PHE A 72 9.21 -24.00 12.17
N PRO A 73 10.19 -23.54 11.36
CA PRO A 73 10.36 -23.81 9.93
C PRO A 73 10.58 -25.30 9.61
N LEU A 74 10.32 -25.70 8.37
CA LEU A 74 10.68 -27.04 7.91
C LEU A 74 12.19 -27.11 7.63
N PRO A 75 12.86 -28.26 7.87
CA PRO A 75 14.25 -28.45 7.46
C PRO A 75 14.43 -28.19 5.97
N ASP A 76 15.53 -27.53 5.61
CA ASP A 76 15.93 -27.18 4.24
C ASP A 76 14.91 -26.31 3.45
N ASP A 77 13.94 -25.66 4.12
CA ASP A 77 13.06 -24.66 3.49
C ASP A 77 13.81 -23.32 3.28
N PRO A 78 14.06 -22.90 2.02
CA PRO A 78 14.82 -21.68 1.74
C PRO A 78 14.08 -20.38 2.12
N PHE A 79 12.77 -20.44 2.36
CA PHE A 79 11.98 -19.31 2.89
C PHE A 79 11.77 -19.41 4.41
N ARG A 80 12.17 -20.53 5.02
CA ARG A 80 12.02 -20.82 6.45
C ARG A 80 10.57 -20.60 6.94
N PHE A 81 9.55 -21.05 6.21
CA PHE A 81 8.17 -20.65 6.46
C PHE A 81 7.65 -21.10 7.84
N ILE A 82 7.05 -20.17 8.58
CA ILE A 82 6.21 -20.43 9.77
C ILE A 82 4.77 -19.98 9.49
N PRO A 83 3.74 -20.64 10.06
CA PRO A 83 2.38 -20.12 10.04
C PRO A 83 2.33 -18.69 10.60
N CYS A 84 1.80 -17.74 9.84
CA CYS A 84 1.80 -16.33 10.24
C CYS A 84 0.99 -16.10 11.52
N THR A 85 1.55 -15.30 12.42
CA THR A 85 0.87 -14.64 13.54
C THR A 85 0.98 -13.12 13.38
N ASN A 86 0.43 -12.36 14.31
CA ASN A 86 0.65 -10.90 14.40
C ASN A 86 2.07 -10.49 14.85
N THR A 87 3.01 -11.44 14.99
CA THR A 87 4.40 -11.20 15.39
C THR A 87 5.44 -11.79 14.42
N SER A 88 5.02 -12.34 13.27
CA SER A 88 5.91 -13.01 12.30
C SER A 88 6.68 -12.04 11.40
N LEU A 89 7.55 -11.21 11.99
CA LEU A 89 8.41 -10.25 11.28
C LEU A 89 9.85 -10.80 11.11
N PRO A 90 10.49 -10.69 9.93
CA PRO A 90 11.84 -11.22 9.72
C PRO A 90 12.88 -10.63 10.70
N PRO A 91 13.82 -11.45 11.21
CA PRO A 91 14.85 -10.97 12.13
C PRO A 91 15.74 -9.91 11.47
N PRO A 92 16.19 -8.88 12.20
CA PRO A 92 17.01 -7.82 11.62
C PRO A 92 18.41 -8.34 11.23
N LEU A 93 19.09 -7.63 10.33
CA LEU A 93 20.39 -8.05 9.79
C LEU A 93 21.56 -8.00 10.81
N ASN A 94 21.35 -7.41 11.99
CA ASN A 94 22.31 -7.40 13.09
C ASN A 94 22.02 -8.44 14.18
N ASP A 95 21.03 -9.31 13.98
CA ASP A 95 20.79 -10.46 14.85
C ASP A 95 21.92 -11.50 14.65
N PRO A 96 22.67 -11.89 15.71
CA PRO A 96 23.70 -12.93 15.61
C PRO A 96 23.14 -14.35 15.49
N HIS A 97 21.87 -14.57 15.80
CA HIS A 97 21.20 -15.88 15.85
C HIS A 97 19.82 -15.85 15.14
N PRO A 98 19.74 -15.38 13.88
CA PRO A 98 18.46 -15.09 13.23
C PRO A 98 17.60 -16.34 12.96
N GLU A 99 18.20 -17.53 12.91
CA GLU A 99 17.45 -18.77 12.74
C GLU A 99 16.82 -19.23 14.08
N ASP A 100 17.54 -19.10 15.19
CA ASP A 100 17.02 -19.36 16.54
C ASP A 100 15.92 -18.35 16.91
N THR A 101 16.14 -17.05 16.67
CA THR A 101 15.15 -15.98 16.85
C THR A 101 13.87 -16.26 16.06
N TRP A 102 13.99 -16.82 14.86
CA TRP A 102 12.87 -17.10 13.98
C TRP A 102 12.11 -18.38 14.34
N GLU A 103 12.79 -19.49 14.69
CA GLU A 103 12.11 -20.69 15.23
C GLU A 103 11.37 -20.33 16.53
N ALA A 104 11.91 -19.43 17.36
CA ALA A 104 11.26 -18.96 18.59
C ALA A 104 9.93 -18.21 18.36
N LEU A 105 9.63 -17.72 17.14
CA LEU A 105 8.34 -17.11 16.79
C LEU A 105 7.25 -18.15 16.45
N PHE A 106 7.58 -19.44 16.33
CA PHE A 106 6.60 -20.48 16.01
C PHE A 106 5.69 -20.79 17.21
N ASP A 107 4.48 -20.22 17.21
CA ASP A 107 3.42 -20.64 18.15
C ASP A 107 2.86 -22.02 17.75
N PRO A 108 2.93 -23.06 18.61
CA PRO A 108 2.41 -24.38 18.28
C PRO A 108 0.87 -24.45 18.25
N ARG A 109 0.14 -23.38 18.60
CA ARG A 109 -1.34 -23.35 18.70
C ARG A 109 -1.98 -22.89 17.39
N PRO A 110 -2.70 -23.78 16.65
CA PRO A 110 -3.33 -23.41 15.37
C PRO A 110 -4.39 -22.31 15.44
N SER A 111 -4.89 -21.98 16.63
CA SER A 111 -5.84 -20.89 16.87
C SER A 111 -5.24 -19.49 16.77
N HIS A 112 -3.91 -19.37 16.73
CA HIS A 112 -3.20 -18.08 16.61
C HIS A 112 -2.65 -17.81 15.21
N TRP A 113 -2.85 -18.75 14.28
CA TRP A 113 -2.35 -18.65 12.92
C TRP A 113 -3.39 -17.98 11.99
N SER A 114 -2.91 -17.25 11.00
CA SER A 114 -3.77 -16.68 9.96
C SER A 114 -4.22 -17.76 8.96
N TRP A 115 -5.48 -18.17 9.06
CA TRP A 115 -6.14 -19.09 8.12
C TRP A 115 -7.02 -18.33 7.13
N GLY A 116 -7.05 -18.79 5.87
CA GLY A 116 -8.00 -18.31 4.87
C GLY A 116 -9.43 -18.78 5.12
N ASN A 117 -10.32 -18.42 4.19
CA ASN A 117 -11.73 -18.77 4.27
C ASN A 117 -11.97 -20.29 4.15
N LYS A 118 -13.09 -20.77 4.72
CA LYS A 118 -13.56 -22.15 4.50
C LYS A 118 -13.94 -22.33 3.02
N THR A 119 -13.36 -23.32 2.34
CA THR A 119 -13.73 -23.70 0.97
C THR A 119 -14.95 -24.63 0.92
N THR A 120 -15.32 -25.24 2.06
CA THR A 120 -16.45 -26.17 2.20
C THR A 120 -17.38 -25.78 3.35
N SER A 121 -18.69 -25.91 3.16
CA SER A 121 -19.72 -25.62 4.17
C SER A 121 -19.91 -26.72 5.23
N THR A 122 -19.36 -27.91 5.02
CA THR A 122 -19.45 -29.04 5.96
C THR A 122 -18.62 -28.82 7.22
N GLU A 123 -19.25 -28.89 8.39
CA GLU A 123 -18.56 -28.74 9.67
C GLU A 123 -17.88 -30.04 10.10
N GLU A 124 -16.58 -30.18 9.79
CA GLU A 124 -15.73 -31.16 10.46
C GLU A 124 -15.53 -30.76 11.94
N PHE A 125 -16.44 -31.16 12.82
CA PHE A 125 -16.41 -30.92 14.29
C PHE A 125 -15.09 -31.30 14.99
N ARG A 126 -14.21 -32.06 14.33
CA ARG A 126 -12.88 -32.48 14.84
C ARG A 126 -11.72 -31.60 14.34
N ASN A 127 -11.94 -30.72 13.36
CA ASN A 127 -10.93 -29.79 12.85
C ASN A 127 -11.54 -28.51 12.24
N PRO A 128 -11.64 -27.39 12.99
CA PRO A 128 -12.19 -26.13 12.47
C PRO A 128 -11.32 -25.44 11.40
N TYR A 129 -10.13 -26.00 11.14
CA TYR A 129 -9.17 -25.56 10.13
C TYR A 129 -9.12 -26.46 8.88
N ALA A 130 -9.86 -27.57 8.87
CA ALA A 130 -10.00 -28.40 7.67
C ALA A 130 -10.74 -27.62 6.58
N GLY A 131 -10.33 -27.79 5.32
CA GLY A 131 -10.91 -27.05 4.20
C GLY A 131 -10.64 -25.54 4.25
N ARG A 132 -9.51 -25.11 4.82
CA ARG A 132 -9.01 -23.73 4.74
C ARG A 132 -7.61 -23.73 4.14
N GLY A 133 -7.29 -22.73 3.32
CA GLY A 133 -5.89 -22.38 3.07
C GLY A 133 -5.26 -21.72 4.29
N ILE A 134 -3.94 -21.51 4.26
CA ILE A 134 -3.17 -20.92 5.37
C ILE A 134 -2.17 -19.89 4.83
N TYR A 135 -1.92 -18.84 5.61
CA TYR A 135 -0.86 -17.87 5.32
C TYR A 135 0.41 -18.25 6.08
N PHE A 136 1.50 -18.43 5.33
CA PHE A 136 2.86 -18.61 5.84
C PHE A 136 3.65 -17.32 5.70
N CYS A 137 4.43 -17.01 6.72
CA CYS A 137 5.36 -15.89 6.78
C CYS A 137 6.77 -16.47 6.76
N GLY A 138 7.70 -15.81 6.08
CA GLY A 138 9.04 -16.32 5.83
C GLY A 138 9.99 -15.22 5.40
N TYR A 139 11.26 -15.58 5.20
CA TYR A 139 12.24 -14.70 4.59
C TYR A 139 13.26 -15.43 3.74
N LEU A 140 13.72 -14.76 2.68
CA LEU A 140 14.78 -15.22 1.79
C LEU A 140 15.96 -14.26 1.86
N ASP A 141 17.13 -14.76 2.28
CA ASP A 141 18.37 -13.99 2.25
C ASP A 141 18.94 -13.99 0.83
N VAL A 142 19.28 -12.82 0.29
CA VAL A 142 19.85 -12.64 -1.06
C VAL A 142 21.01 -11.62 -1.04
N PRO A 143 21.93 -11.63 -2.02
CA PRO A 143 22.99 -10.62 -2.11
C PRO A 143 22.46 -9.19 -2.18
N LEU A 144 23.10 -8.26 -1.45
CA LEU A 144 22.90 -6.83 -1.64
C LEU A 144 23.38 -6.40 -3.02
N ASP A 145 24.60 -6.82 -3.39
CA ASP A 145 25.19 -6.63 -4.71
C ASP A 145 25.24 -7.95 -5.49
N TYR A 146 24.70 -7.96 -6.71
CA TYR A 146 24.79 -9.10 -7.65
C TYR A 146 25.91 -8.95 -8.69
N THR A 147 26.71 -7.88 -8.57
CA THR A 147 27.82 -7.55 -9.48
C THR A 147 29.19 -7.72 -8.84
N ASN A 148 29.22 -8.01 -7.52
CA ASN A 148 30.43 -8.14 -6.73
C ASN A 148 30.31 -9.29 -5.70
N ASP A 149 30.74 -10.49 -6.08
CA ASP A 149 30.75 -11.68 -5.21
C ASP A 149 31.67 -11.54 -3.96
N SER A 150 32.43 -10.45 -3.84
CA SER A 150 33.22 -10.13 -2.64
C SER A 150 32.47 -9.27 -1.62
N ASP A 151 31.28 -8.75 -1.95
CA ASP A 151 30.40 -8.10 -0.96
C ASP A 151 29.53 -9.15 -0.26
N THR A 152 29.80 -9.38 1.02
CA THR A 152 29.09 -10.38 1.83
C THR A 152 27.79 -9.84 2.44
N ARG A 153 27.40 -8.59 2.14
CA ARG A 153 26.15 -7.99 2.63
C ARG A 153 24.94 -8.60 1.92
N ILE A 154 23.87 -8.78 2.69
CA ILE A 154 22.61 -9.36 2.21
C ILE A 154 21.45 -8.37 2.32
N VAL A 155 20.42 -8.60 1.52
CA VAL A 155 19.04 -8.19 1.77
C VAL A 155 18.28 -9.40 2.30
N ARG A 156 17.45 -9.22 3.32
CA ARG A 156 16.54 -10.24 3.84
C ARG A 156 15.13 -9.91 3.37
N LEU A 157 14.73 -10.54 2.26
CA LEU A 157 13.42 -10.34 1.63
C LEU A 157 12.32 -10.96 2.50
N ALA A 158 11.36 -10.18 2.96
CA ALA A 158 10.15 -10.69 3.60
C ALA A 158 9.21 -11.33 2.57
N VAL A 159 8.62 -12.48 2.89
CA VAL A 159 7.64 -13.17 2.03
C VAL A 159 6.39 -13.58 2.80
N THR A 160 5.24 -13.50 2.13
CA THR A 160 3.96 -14.03 2.61
C THR A 160 3.37 -14.94 1.55
N LYS A 161 3.22 -16.23 1.88
CA LYS A 161 2.65 -17.26 0.99
C LYS A 161 1.28 -17.69 1.49
N TYR A 162 0.23 -17.48 0.70
CA TYR A 162 -1.04 -18.19 0.85
C TYR A 162 -0.93 -19.57 0.22
N GLN A 163 -1.05 -20.62 1.03
CA GLN A 163 -1.08 -22.01 0.58
C GLN A 163 -2.52 -22.54 0.55
N VAL A 164 -3.01 -22.88 -0.65
CA VAL A 164 -4.42 -23.24 -0.88
C VAL A 164 -4.82 -24.59 -0.23
N SER A 165 -3.86 -25.48 -0.01
CA SER A 165 -4.07 -26.80 0.59
C SER A 165 -4.19 -26.79 2.11
N GLY A 166 -3.90 -25.66 2.77
CA GLY A 166 -3.77 -25.61 4.22
C GLY A 166 -2.65 -26.54 4.71
N LEU A 167 -2.95 -27.34 5.73
CA LEU A 167 -2.01 -28.25 6.39
C LEU A 167 -2.60 -29.63 6.69
N ALA A 168 -1.74 -30.65 6.67
CA ALA A 168 -2.04 -32.02 7.08
C ALA A 168 -1.60 -32.30 8.52
N ARG A 169 -2.43 -33.00 9.31
CA ARG A 169 -2.08 -33.39 10.68
C ARG A 169 -1.21 -34.65 10.66
N ILE A 170 -0.13 -34.67 11.46
CA ILE A 170 0.90 -35.73 11.45
C ILE A 170 0.38 -37.15 11.77
N ARG A 171 -0.83 -37.25 12.35
CA ARG A 171 -1.41 -38.52 12.83
C ARG A 171 -2.78 -38.84 12.24
N GLU A 172 -3.16 -38.15 11.17
CA GLU A 172 -4.38 -38.44 10.41
C GLU A 172 -3.98 -38.87 8.98
N PRO A 173 -4.64 -39.87 8.37
CA PRO A 173 -4.32 -40.29 7.01
C PRO A 173 -4.47 -39.13 6.02
N LEU A 174 -3.51 -39.00 5.10
CA LEU A 174 -3.63 -38.06 3.97
C LEU A 174 -4.78 -38.50 3.07
N ASP A 175 -5.86 -37.73 3.04
CA ASP A 175 -6.94 -37.89 2.09
C ASP A 175 -6.48 -37.40 0.70
N ALA A 176 -5.90 -38.32 -0.06
CA ALA A 176 -5.41 -38.09 -1.42
C ALA A 176 -6.53 -37.80 -2.45
N TYR A 177 -7.81 -37.89 -2.05
CA TYR A 177 -8.95 -37.53 -2.89
C TYR A 177 -9.44 -36.09 -2.64
N LYS A 178 -9.00 -35.42 -1.56
CA LYS A 178 -9.20 -33.98 -1.39
C LYS A 178 -8.34 -33.22 -2.41
N ASN A 179 -8.93 -32.19 -3.02
CA ASN A 179 -8.28 -31.35 -4.02
C ASN A 179 -8.39 -29.87 -3.58
N PRO A 180 -7.30 -29.21 -3.17
CA PRO A 180 -5.93 -29.73 -3.05
C PRO A 180 -5.78 -30.80 -1.96
N VAL A 181 -4.74 -31.65 -2.06
CA VAL A 181 -4.39 -32.61 -1.00
C VAL A 181 -3.80 -31.83 0.20
N PRO A 182 -4.30 -31.99 1.44
CA PRO A 182 -3.88 -31.16 2.57
C PRO A 182 -2.36 -31.11 2.78
N GLY A 183 -1.83 -29.91 3.06
CA GLY A 183 -0.39 -29.70 3.32
C GLY A 183 0.54 -29.86 2.12
N THR A 184 0.05 -30.21 0.93
CA THR A 184 0.88 -30.30 -0.28
C THR A 184 1.10 -28.93 -0.93
N LYS A 185 2.28 -28.71 -1.52
CA LYS A 185 2.50 -27.55 -2.39
C LYS A 185 1.62 -27.69 -3.65
N SER A 186 1.00 -26.61 -4.08
CA SER A 186 0.27 -26.54 -5.35
C SER A 186 1.19 -26.75 -6.58
N LYS A 187 0.57 -26.91 -7.76
CA LYS A 187 1.26 -27.14 -9.04
C LYS A 187 2.18 -25.98 -9.47
N ARG A 188 1.85 -24.75 -9.09
CA ARG A 188 2.57 -23.49 -9.41
C ARG A 188 2.25 -22.46 -8.34
N THR A 189 3.21 -21.59 -8.03
CA THR A 189 2.98 -20.44 -7.14
C THR A 189 2.83 -19.18 -7.99
N ILE A 190 1.73 -18.44 -7.84
CA ILE A 190 1.55 -17.14 -8.47
C ILE A 190 2.30 -16.11 -7.63
N VAL A 191 3.43 -15.62 -8.14
CA VAL A 191 4.19 -14.55 -7.49
C VAL A 191 3.54 -13.19 -7.80
N ILE A 192 3.26 -12.38 -6.78
CA ILE A 192 2.54 -11.10 -6.92
C ILE A 192 3.31 -9.90 -6.40
N GLU A 193 3.10 -8.76 -7.04
CA GLU A 193 3.70 -7.47 -6.71
C GLU A 193 2.72 -6.33 -7.09
N PRO A 194 2.32 -5.45 -6.15
CA PRO A 194 1.36 -4.36 -6.39
C PRO A 194 1.90 -3.14 -7.15
N GLY A 195 3.21 -2.92 -7.17
CA GLY A 195 3.89 -1.81 -7.85
C GLY A 195 4.27 -0.65 -6.92
N GLY A 196 3.77 0.55 -7.23
CA GLY A 196 4.23 1.79 -6.61
C GLY A 196 5.15 2.60 -7.55
N PRO A 197 6.50 2.50 -7.46
CA PRO A 197 7.29 1.63 -6.59
C PRO A 197 7.16 1.91 -5.09
N GLY A 198 7.57 0.93 -4.28
CA GLY A 198 7.47 0.99 -2.81
C GLY A 198 6.30 0.18 -2.22
N GLY A 199 5.46 -0.44 -3.07
CA GLY A 199 4.32 -1.24 -2.62
C GLY A 199 4.76 -2.51 -1.87
N SER A 200 4.15 -2.76 -0.71
CA SER A 200 4.37 -3.97 0.08
C SER A 200 3.66 -5.17 -0.55
N GLY A 201 4.42 -6.09 -1.13
CA GLY A 201 3.89 -7.34 -1.67
C GLY A 201 3.44 -8.31 -0.57
N THR A 202 3.98 -8.24 0.64
CA THR A 202 3.45 -8.99 1.80
C THR A 202 2.05 -8.49 2.19
N SER A 203 1.85 -7.17 2.28
CA SER A 203 0.52 -6.57 2.49
C SER A 203 -0.44 -6.86 1.33
N TYR A 204 0.05 -6.91 0.09
CA TYR A 204 -0.77 -7.30 -1.06
C TYR A 204 -1.16 -8.80 -1.04
N ALA A 205 -0.30 -9.67 -0.52
CA ALA A 205 -0.67 -11.06 -0.25
C ALA A 205 -1.77 -11.13 0.83
N TRP A 206 -1.66 -10.37 1.91
CA TRP A 206 -2.71 -10.27 2.94
C TRP A 206 -4.04 -9.78 2.38
N SER A 207 -4.03 -8.71 1.58
CA SER A 207 -5.26 -8.10 1.09
C SER A 207 -5.87 -8.84 -0.09
N ALA A 208 -5.10 -9.57 -0.91
CA ALA A 208 -5.56 -10.09 -2.21
C ALA A 208 -5.28 -11.57 -2.53
N ALA A 209 -4.43 -12.31 -1.81
CA ALA A 209 -3.96 -13.64 -2.26
C ALA A 209 -5.09 -14.66 -2.52
N GLU A 210 -6.09 -14.75 -1.65
CA GLU A 210 -7.28 -15.61 -1.87
C GLU A 210 -8.07 -15.20 -3.13
N ARG A 211 -8.20 -13.90 -3.41
CA ARG A 211 -8.84 -13.40 -4.63
C ARG A 211 -8.01 -13.73 -5.86
N VAL A 212 -6.69 -13.51 -5.84
CA VAL A 212 -5.76 -13.85 -6.93
C VAL A 212 -5.83 -15.34 -7.27
N SER A 213 -5.73 -16.21 -6.26
CA SER A 213 -5.82 -17.67 -6.46
C SER A 213 -7.15 -18.08 -7.07
N LYS A 214 -8.27 -17.54 -6.56
CA LYS A 214 -9.62 -17.80 -7.11
C LYS A 214 -9.76 -17.27 -8.55
N ARG A 215 -9.36 -16.02 -8.79
CA ARG A 215 -9.47 -15.30 -10.08
C ARG A 215 -8.73 -16.02 -11.20
N PHE A 216 -7.49 -16.44 -10.95
CA PHE A 216 -6.61 -16.97 -12.01
C PHE A 216 -6.38 -18.49 -11.99
N SER A 217 -6.76 -19.20 -10.92
CA SER A 217 -6.55 -20.66 -10.81
C SER A 217 -7.74 -21.46 -10.27
N ASN A 218 -8.91 -20.85 -10.10
CA ASN A 218 -10.07 -21.41 -9.40
C ASN A 218 -9.75 -21.87 -7.95
N GLY A 219 -8.74 -21.29 -7.30
CA GLY A 219 -8.33 -21.66 -5.95
C GLY A 219 -7.36 -22.86 -5.86
N THR A 220 -6.70 -23.24 -6.95
CA THR A 220 -5.83 -24.43 -7.01
C THR A 220 -4.32 -24.13 -6.94
N PHE A 221 -3.90 -22.88 -7.15
CA PHE A 221 -2.50 -22.45 -7.09
C PHE A 221 -2.25 -21.60 -5.84
N ASP A 222 -1.10 -21.85 -5.20
CA ASP A 222 -0.59 -21.02 -4.12
C ASP A 222 -0.26 -19.61 -4.64
N VAL A 223 -0.22 -18.63 -3.75
CA VAL A 223 0.14 -17.25 -4.07
C VAL A 223 1.23 -16.78 -3.12
N LEU A 224 2.25 -16.09 -3.63
CA LEU A 224 3.34 -15.54 -2.83
C LEU A 224 3.54 -14.07 -3.18
N GLY A 225 3.40 -13.19 -2.19
CA GLY A 225 3.89 -11.83 -2.27
C GLY A 225 5.22 -11.68 -1.53
N TRP A 226 6.06 -10.75 -1.97
CA TRP A 226 7.30 -10.40 -1.29
C TRP A 226 7.43 -8.89 -1.17
N ASP A 227 8.12 -8.42 -0.14
CA ASP A 227 8.50 -7.01 -0.06
C ASP A 227 9.82 -6.83 -0.83
N PRO A 228 9.89 -6.01 -1.90
CA PRO A 228 11.14 -5.72 -2.59
C PRO A 228 12.22 -5.17 -1.65
N ARG A 229 13.49 -5.22 -2.07
CA ARG A 229 14.62 -4.65 -1.33
C ARG A 229 14.33 -3.22 -0.86
N GLY A 230 14.41 -3.02 0.46
CA GLY A 230 14.11 -1.76 1.15
C GLY A 230 12.66 -1.59 1.62
N VAL A 231 11.70 -2.31 1.06
CA VAL A 231 10.26 -2.08 1.29
C VAL A 231 9.80 -2.67 2.62
N ASN A 232 9.00 -1.92 3.38
CA ASN A 232 8.18 -2.41 4.50
C ASN A 232 8.96 -3.32 5.48
N THR A 233 8.77 -4.65 5.42
CA THR A 233 9.37 -5.61 6.37
C THR A 233 10.65 -6.29 5.86
N THR A 234 11.08 -6.01 4.63
CA THR A 234 12.36 -6.47 4.08
C THR A 234 13.52 -5.67 4.70
N HIS A 235 14.56 -6.36 5.17
CA HIS A 235 15.74 -5.69 5.74
C HIS A 235 16.88 -5.52 4.72
N PRO A 236 17.61 -4.38 4.71
CA PRO A 236 17.39 -3.20 5.54
C PRO A 236 16.15 -2.41 5.07
N SER A 237 15.20 -2.18 5.97
CA SER A 237 13.99 -1.40 5.65
C SER A 237 14.34 0.09 5.56
N ILE A 238 13.91 0.74 4.47
CA ILE A 238 14.29 2.10 4.10
C ILE A 238 13.17 3.08 4.45
N SER A 239 13.38 3.82 5.54
CA SER A 239 12.61 4.99 5.91
C SER A 239 13.61 6.04 6.38
N CYS A 240 13.70 7.16 5.71
CA CYS A 240 14.70 8.21 5.96
C CYS A 240 14.27 9.18 7.06
N PHE A 241 12.97 9.21 7.38
CA PHE A 241 12.44 9.76 8.63
C PHE A 241 12.70 8.78 9.81
N PRO A 242 12.69 9.26 11.06
CA PRO A 242 12.76 8.39 12.23
C PRO A 242 11.37 7.93 12.71
N TYR A 243 10.32 8.74 12.47
CA TYR A 243 8.93 8.47 12.82
C TYR A 243 7.98 9.07 11.77
N ASP A 244 6.79 8.50 11.61
CA ASP A 244 5.83 8.96 10.60
C ASP A 244 5.22 10.34 10.90
N VAL A 245 5.15 10.74 12.17
CA VAL A 245 4.75 12.11 12.55
C VAL A 245 5.74 13.18 12.04
N ASP A 246 7.03 12.85 11.85
CA ASP A 246 7.99 13.76 11.24
C ASP A 246 7.79 13.87 9.72
N ARG A 247 7.34 12.78 9.08
CA ARG A 247 6.94 12.71 7.65
C ARG A 247 5.66 13.52 7.42
N ASP A 248 4.66 13.37 8.28
CA ASP A 248 3.41 14.14 8.23
C ASP A 248 3.69 15.65 8.38
N HIS A 249 4.52 16.03 9.36
CA HIS A 249 4.96 17.42 9.50
C HIS A 249 5.75 17.94 8.28
N TRP A 250 6.51 17.08 7.60
CA TRP A 250 7.27 17.42 6.40
C TRP A 250 6.36 17.62 5.16
N SER A 251 5.33 16.78 5.00
CA SER A 251 4.42 16.82 3.84
C SER A 251 3.63 18.13 3.77
N LEU A 252 3.29 18.72 4.93
CA LEU A 252 2.63 20.02 5.05
C LEU A 252 3.41 21.18 4.41
N LEU A 253 4.73 21.04 4.22
CA LEU A 253 5.60 22.05 3.61
C LEU A 253 5.80 21.84 2.10
N THR A 254 5.83 20.59 1.62
CA THR A 254 5.94 20.28 0.17
C THR A 254 4.60 20.33 -0.56
N GLY A 255 3.48 20.04 0.10
CA GLY A 255 2.16 19.79 -0.53
C GLY A 255 1.46 20.95 -1.23
N GLN A 256 2.08 22.12 -1.43
CA GLN A 256 1.48 23.21 -2.20
C GLN A 256 1.66 23.01 -3.70
N TYR A 257 0.55 22.93 -4.43
CA TYR A 257 0.53 22.81 -5.89
C TYR A 257 0.83 24.17 -6.56
N LEU A 258 1.10 24.17 -7.87
CA LEU A 258 1.56 25.34 -8.62
C LEU A 258 0.56 26.50 -8.51
N GLU A 259 -0.72 26.17 -8.56
CA GLU A 259 -1.88 27.06 -8.59
C GLU A 259 -2.07 27.83 -7.28
N VAL A 260 -1.65 27.27 -6.13
CA VAL A 260 -1.82 27.84 -4.78
C VAL A 260 -0.53 28.37 -4.15
N SER A 261 0.54 28.48 -4.94
CA SER A 261 1.86 28.88 -4.43
C SER A 261 2.49 29.99 -5.27
N ASN A 262 3.61 30.53 -4.80
CA ASN A 262 4.54 31.21 -5.70
C ASN A 262 5.45 30.12 -6.31
N PRO A 263 5.34 29.77 -7.61
CA PRO A 263 5.97 28.55 -8.12
C PRO A 263 7.48 28.54 -7.96
N GLN A 264 8.16 29.67 -8.18
CA GLN A 264 9.60 29.75 -8.00
C GLN A 264 10.02 29.52 -6.53
N ARG A 265 9.27 30.07 -5.57
CA ARG A 265 9.54 29.87 -4.14
C ARG A 265 9.25 28.42 -3.71
N GLN A 266 8.14 27.84 -4.17
CA GLN A 266 7.77 26.47 -3.80
C GLN A 266 8.72 25.44 -4.44
N LEU A 267 9.17 25.66 -5.68
CA LEU A 267 10.18 24.84 -6.32
C LEU A 267 11.53 24.91 -5.58
N ASN A 268 11.97 26.08 -5.15
CA ASN A 268 13.19 26.23 -4.33
C ASN A 268 13.05 25.58 -2.95
N LEU A 269 11.87 25.65 -2.32
CA LEU A 269 11.60 24.96 -1.05
C LEU A 269 11.65 23.44 -1.22
N ALA A 270 10.95 22.91 -2.22
CA ALA A 270 10.94 21.49 -2.54
C ALA A 270 12.34 21.00 -3.00
N ASP A 271 13.15 21.80 -3.70
CA ASP A 271 14.54 21.48 -4.03
C ASP A 271 15.37 21.24 -2.76
N ALA A 272 15.33 22.21 -1.83
CA ALA A 272 16.05 22.13 -0.56
C ALA A 272 15.55 20.98 0.34
N MET A 273 14.25 20.70 0.33
CA MET A 273 13.65 19.59 1.07
C MET A 273 14.01 18.24 0.47
N ASN A 274 13.92 18.07 -0.85
CA ASN A 274 14.35 16.85 -1.54
C ASN A 274 15.83 16.55 -1.26
N ASN A 275 16.68 17.56 -1.32
CA ASN A 275 18.10 17.46 -0.97
C ASN A 275 18.30 17.02 0.50
N ALA A 276 17.51 17.57 1.43
CA ALA A 276 17.55 17.18 2.84
C ALA A 276 17.07 15.73 3.08
N THR A 277 16.00 15.28 2.41
CA THR A 277 15.53 13.88 2.48
C THR A 277 16.58 12.92 1.92
N MET A 278 17.14 13.21 0.74
CA MET A 278 18.23 12.39 0.16
C MET A 278 19.45 12.32 1.07
N LYS A 279 19.83 13.45 1.70
CA LYS A 279 20.89 13.49 2.71
C LYS A 279 20.59 12.64 3.94
N ALA A 280 19.35 12.65 4.45
CA ALA A 280 18.93 11.83 5.57
C ALA A 280 19.01 10.33 5.23
N CYS A 281 18.53 9.94 4.04
CA CYS A 281 18.70 8.59 3.51
C CYS A 281 20.17 8.17 3.46
N PHE A 282 21.05 9.04 2.92
CA PHE A 282 22.49 8.77 2.84
C PHE A 282 23.15 8.63 4.23
N GLN A 283 22.77 9.47 5.20
CA GLN A 283 23.31 9.37 6.56
C GLN A 283 22.82 8.14 7.33
N LYS A 284 21.60 7.64 7.05
CA LYS A 284 21.02 6.47 7.72
C LYS A 284 21.41 5.14 7.06
N TYR A 285 21.62 5.12 5.74
CA TYR A 285 21.78 3.89 4.95
C TYR A 285 23.05 3.82 4.08
N GLY A 286 23.88 4.87 4.04
CA GLY A 286 25.15 4.87 3.31
C GLY A 286 24.96 4.62 1.81
N ASP A 287 25.60 3.57 1.29
CA ASP A 287 25.57 3.19 -0.12
C ASP A 287 24.36 2.29 -0.50
N VAL A 288 23.57 1.81 0.45
CA VAL A 288 22.45 0.87 0.22
C VAL A 288 21.48 1.33 -0.88
N PRO A 289 21.11 2.62 -1.02
CA PRO A 289 20.20 3.07 -2.08
C PRO A 289 20.66 2.80 -3.51
N ARG A 290 21.97 2.60 -3.76
CA ARG A 290 22.51 2.17 -5.06
C ARG A 290 22.01 0.80 -5.52
N PHE A 291 21.56 -0.03 -4.59
CA PHE A 291 21.20 -1.42 -4.88
C PHE A 291 19.70 -1.60 -5.13
N LEU A 292 18.89 -0.52 -5.08
CA LEU A 292 17.42 -0.56 -5.08
C LEU A 292 16.75 -0.63 -6.47
N SER A 293 17.49 -0.52 -7.57
CA SER A 293 16.94 -0.46 -8.94
C SER A 293 16.04 -1.66 -9.29
N THR A 294 15.09 -1.46 -10.21
CA THR A 294 14.25 -2.51 -10.83
C THR A 294 15.08 -3.72 -11.26
N THR A 295 16.32 -3.48 -11.71
CA THR A 295 17.23 -4.52 -12.21
C THR A 295 17.75 -5.42 -11.09
N SER A 296 17.93 -4.89 -9.88
CA SER A 296 18.25 -5.69 -8.69
C SER A 296 17.02 -6.42 -8.14
N VAL A 297 15.85 -5.77 -8.13
CA VAL A 297 14.57 -6.41 -7.75
C VAL A 297 14.24 -7.59 -8.70
N ALA A 298 14.52 -7.46 -10.00
CA ALA A 298 14.34 -8.55 -10.95
C ALA A 298 15.32 -9.72 -10.71
N ARG A 299 16.50 -9.49 -10.14
CA ARG A 299 17.43 -10.54 -9.70
C ARG A 299 16.94 -11.22 -8.41
N ASP A 300 16.36 -10.47 -7.49
CA ASP A 300 15.69 -11.02 -6.29
C ASP A 300 14.54 -11.97 -6.68
N MET A 301 13.72 -11.55 -7.64
CA MET A 301 12.62 -12.36 -8.18
C MET A 301 13.10 -13.70 -8.78
N GLU A 302 14.31 -13.74 -9.35
CA GLU A 302 14.93 -14.97 -9.83
C GLU A 302 15.43 -15.87 -8.69
N GLN A 303 15.84 -15.31 -7.54
CA GLN A 303 16.12 -16.11 -6.35
C GLN A 303 14.82 -16.66 -5.73
N ILE A 304 13.75 -15.87 -5.68
CA ILE A 304 12.41 -16.33 -5.26
C ILE A 304 11.94 -17.50 -6.13
N ARG A 305 12.08 -17.41 -7.46
CA ARG A 305 11.76 -18.53 -8.39
C ARG A 305 12.57 -19.80 -8.06
N LYS A 306 13.89 -19.66 -7.80
CA LYS A 306 14.76 -20.79 -7.45
C LYS A 306 14.39 -21.41 -6.10
N ALA A 307 14.15 -20.58 -5.07
CA ALA A 307 13.72 -21.00 -3.74
C ALA A 307 12.35 -21.70 -3.76
N LEU A 308 11.44 -21.28 -4.65
CA LEU A 308 10.18 -22.01 -4.91
C LEU A 308 10.39 -23.37 -5.59
N GLY A 309 11.57 -23.67 -6.12
CA GLY A 309 11.86 -24.90 -6.88
C GLY A 309 11.16 -24.97 -8.24
N GLU A 310 10.63 -23.86 -8.76
CA GLU A 310 9.85 -23.83 -10.00
C GLU A 310 10.73 -23.52 -11.20
N ARG A 311 10.70 -24.39 -12.23
CA ARG A 311 11.53 -24.22 -13.44
C ARG A 311 11.36 -22.87 -14.14
N GLU A 312 10.14 -22.34 -14.10
CA GLU A 312 9.73 -21.13 -14.79
C GLU A 312 8.76 -20.36 -13.86
N LEU A 313 8.92 -19.05 -13.79
CA LEU A 313 8.15 -18.15 -12.94
C LEU A 313 6.70 -18.04 -13.42
N THR A 314 5.76 -18.17 -12.49
CA THR A 314 4.37 -17.78 -12.66
C THR A 314 4.12 -16.53 -11.83
N GLY A 315 3.47 -15.51 -12.39
CA GLY A 315 3.26 -14.26 -11.68
C GLY A 315 2.19 -13.36 -12.26
N TYR A 316 1.73 -12.44 -11.42
CA TYR A 316 0.75 -11.41 -11.71
C TYR A 316 1.25 -10.11 -11.07
N LEU A 317 1.70 -9.20 -11.91
CA LEU A 317 2.43 -8.00 -11.52
C LEU A 317 1.63 -6.78 -11.95
N VAL A 318 1.46 -5.81 -11.06
CA VAL A 318 0.56 -4.67 -11.25
C VAL A 318 1.36 -3.36 -11.29
N SER A 319 0.94 -2.39 -12.10
CA SER A 319 1.53 -1.03 -12.11
C SER A 319 3.06 -1.05 -12.37
N TYR A 320 3.87 -0.39 -11.54
CA TYR A 320 5.34 -0.51 -11.55
C TYR A 320 5.87 -1.96 -11.49
N GLY A 321 5.13 -2.91 -10.92
CA GLY A 321 5.46 -4.33 -10.99
C GLY A 321 5.51 -4.86 -12.42
N THR A 322 4.76 -4.25 -13.34
CA THR A 322 4.90 -4.54 -14.77
C THR A 322 6.26 -4.13 -15.33
N GLY A 323 6.93 -3.15 -14.72
CA GLY A 323 8.30 -2.76 -15.03
C GLY A 323 9.35 -3.74 -14.48
N ILE A 324 9.13 -4.29 -13.28
CA ILE A 324 9.88 -5.45 -12.78
C ILE A 324 9.72 -6.63 -13.75
N GLY A 325 8.49 -6.94 -14.16
CA GLY A 325 8.19 -8.01 -15.11
C GLY A 325 8.84 -7.82 -16.48
N GLN A 326 8.77 -6.61 -17.06
CA GLN A 326 9.46 -6.23 -18.30
C GLN A 326 10.98 -6.44 -18.19
N THR A 327 11.58 -6.04 -17.07
CA THR A 327 13.01 -6.19 -16.83
C THR A 327 13.37 -7.67 -16.66
N TYR A 328 12.68 -8.38 -15.76
CA TYR A 328 12.86 -9.82 -15.51
C TYR A 328 12.78 -10.64 -16.79
N ALA A 329 11.77 -10.39 -17.64
CA ALA A 329 11.56 -11.15 -18.87
C ALA A 329 12.73 -11.02 -19.85
N ASN A 330 13.44 -9.89 -19.86
CA ASN A 330 14.56 -9.68 -20.77
C ASN A 330 15.92 -10.03 -20.14
N ILE A 331 16.11 -9.96 -18.81
CA ILE A 331 17.33 -10.47 -18.16
C ILE A 331 17.31 -12.00 -17.94
N PHE A 332 16.13 -12.62 -17.78
CA PHE A 332 15.95 -14.07 -17.60
C PHE A 332 14.90 -14.67 -18.58
N PRO A 333 15.05 -14.52 -19.91
CA PRO A 333 14.04 -14.94 -20.91
C PRO A 333 13.75 -16.46 -20.96
N HIS A 334 14.60 -17.27 -20.31
CA HIS A 334 14.41 -18.71 -20.17
C HIS A 334 13.72 -19.14 -18.88
N SER A 335 13.53 -18.20 -17.94
CA SER A 335 12.83 -18.41 -16.66
C SER A 335 11.39 -17.91 -16.68
N VAL A 336 10.93 -17.24 -17.74
CA VAL A 336 9.53 -16.76 -17.86
C VAL A 336 8.58 -17.92 -18.18
N GLY A 337 7.63 -18.17 -17.26
CA GLY A 337 6.62 -19.22 -17.39
C GLY A 337 5.26 -18.69 -17.80
N ARG A 338 4.53 -18.10 -16.84
CA ARG A 338 3.18 -17.53 -17.03
C ARG A 338 3.08 -16.21 -16.28
N MET A 339 3.37 -15.10 -16.97
CA MET A 339 3.49 -13.77 -16.38
C MET A 339 2.41 -12.85 -16.95
N ILE A 340 1.52 -12.39 -16.07
CA ILE A 340 0.55 -11.32 -16.36
C ILE A 340 1.16 -9.99 -15.91
N LEU A 341 1.12 -8.99 -16.79
CA LEU A 341 1.47 -7.60 -16.51
C LEU A 341 0.17 -6.76 -16.62
N ASP A 342 -0.32 -6.23 -15.51
CA ASP A 342 -1.65 -5.59 -15.40
C ASP A 342 -1.52 -4.10 -15.00
N GLY A 343 -2.24 -3.20 -15.66
CA GLY A 343 -1.90 -1.77 -15.64
C GLY A 343 -0.52 -1.52 -16.24
N THR A 344 -0.34 -1.88 -17.52
CA THR A 344 0.97 -2.01 -18.16
C THR A 344 1.74 -0.67 -18.31
N GLU A 345 2.91 -0.57 -17.67
CA GLU A 345 3.91 0.48 -17.91
C GLU A 345 4.72 0.26 -19.20
N TYR A 346 5.48 1.26 -19.64
CA TYR A 346 6.46 1.13 -20.73
C TYR A 346 7.82 1.66 -20.30
N VAL A 347 8.67 0.79 -19.73
CA VAL A 347 9.88 1.18 -18.98
C VAL A 347 10.97 1.89 -19.79
N ARG A 348 10.87 1.98 -21.12
CA ARG A 348 11.78 2.84 -21.90
C ARG A 348 11.61 4.31 -21.57
N ASP A 349 10.39 4.77 -21.29
CA ASP A 349 10.16 6.18 -20.94
C ASP A 349 10.77 6.51 -19.59
N HIS A 350 10.80 5.55 -18.66
CA HIS A 350 11.31 5.70 -17.29
C HIS A 350 12.85 5.82 -17.23
N ARG A 351 13.53 5.64 -18.38
CA ARG A 351 14.96 5.95 -18.58
C ARG A 351 15.22 7.45 -18.80
N LEU A 352 14.17 8.27 -18.85
CA LEU A 352 14.23 9.71 -19.00
C LEU A 352 13.86 10.38 -17.67
N LEU A 353 14.52 11.50 -17.35
CA LEU A 353 14.52 12.10 -16.01
C LEU A 353 13.14 12.47 -15.44
N GLY A 354 12.19 12.88 -16.30
CA GLY A 354 10.78 13.10 -15.92
C GLY A 354 9.82 11.99 -16.36
N GLY A 355 10.35 10.88 -16.88
CA GLY A 355 9.63 9.84 -17.62
C GLY A 355 8.48 9.21 -16.84
N PHE A 356 8.76 8.77 -15.61
CA PHE A 356 7.78 8.19 -14.68
C PHE A 356 6.63 9.15 -14.30
N GLY A 357 6.86 10.46 -14.45
CA GLY A 357 5.86 11.49 -14.25
C GLY A 357 4.93 11.66 -15.46
N TRP A 358 5.48 11.93 -16.64
CA TRP A 358 4.66 12.33 -17.79
C TRP A 358 3.89 11.19 -18.48
N THR A 359 4.20 9.92 -18.18
CA THR A 359 3.57 8.73 -18.78
C THR A 359 2.09 8.54 -18.45
N ALA A 360 1.55 9.25 -17.46
CA ALA A 360 0.16 9.14 -16.99
C ALA A 360 -0.79 10.26 -17.47
N LEU A 361 -0.25 11.46 -17.75
CA LEU A 361 -0.96 12.73 -17.57
C LEU A 361 -2.28 12.91 -18.33
N ASP A 362 -2.27 12.67 -19.64
CA ASP A 362 -3.43 12.88 -20.51
C ASP A 362 -4.62 11.99 -20.13
N ASN A 363 -4.36 10.73 -19.81
CA ASN A 363 -5.43 9.77 -19.56
C ASN A 363 -6.09 9.95 -18.19
N ALA A 364 -5.42 10.60 -17.23
CA ALA A 364 -6.06 11.07 -15.99
C ALA A 364 -7.16 12.12 -16.29
N THR A 365 -6.95 12.97 -17.29
CA THR A 365 -7.96 13.96 -17.74
C THR A 365 -9.13 13.26 -18.44
N ASN A 366 -8.89 12.25 -19.28
CA ASN A 366 -9.98 11.44 -19.86
C ASN A 366 -10.74 10.60 -18.81
N ALA A 367 -10.04 10.02 -17.83
CA ALA A 367 -10.66 9.28 -16.73
C ALA A 367 -11.56 10.19 -15.85
N TRP A 368 -11.22 11.48 -15.74
CA TRP A 368 -12.08 12.49 -15.13
C TRP A 368 -13.30 12.84 -16.00
N HIS A 369 -13.08 13.30 -17.24
CA HIS A 369 -14.13 13.80 -18.12
C HIS A 369 -15.07 12.68 -18.62
N ASP A 370 -14.52 11.71 -19.35
CA ASP A 370 -15.30 10.65 -20.01
C ASP A 370 -15.72 9.55 -19.01
N GLY A 371 -14.89 9.34 -17.98
CA GLY A 371 -15.14 8.38 -16.90
C GLY A 371 -16.02 8.95 -15.80
N PHE A 372 -15.42 9.70 -14.87
CA PHE A 372 -16.09 10.14 -13.64
C PHE A 372 -17.32 11.02 -13.93
N LEU A 373 -17.18 12.09 -14.73
CA LEU A 373 -18.30 12.98 -15.05
C LEU A 373 -19.26 12.36 -16.08
N GLY A 374 -18.74 11.72 -17.14
CA GLY A 374 -19.53 11.07 -18.18
C GLY A 374 -20.43 9.95 -17.66
N GLU A 375 -19.88 8.99 -16.91
CA GLU A 375 -20.67 7.88 -16.36
C GLU A 375 -21.57 8.30 -15.19
N CYS A 376 -21.24 9.40 -14.50
CA CYS A 376 -22.15 10.03 -13.54
C CYS A 376 -23.46 10.49 -14.22
N LEU A 377 -23.36 11.17 -15.36
CA LEU A 377 -24.54 11.59 -16.13
C LEU A 377 -25.27 10.40 -16.76
N ASN A 378 -24.56 9.39 -17.28
CA ASN A 378 -25.18 8.16 -17.80
C ASN A 378 -25.98 7.39 -16.73
N ALA A 379 -25.51 7.39 -15.48
CA ALA A 379 -26.21 6.77 -14.35
C ALA A 379 -27.37 7.61 -13.80
N GLY A 380 -27.32 8.94 -13.99
CA GLY A 380 -28.41 9.86 -13.71
C GLY A 380 -28.63 10.18 -12.22
N PRO A 381 -29.62 11.05 -11.91
CA PRO A 381 -29.80 11.67 -10.58
C PRO A 381 -30.07 10.68 -9.43
N ASN A 382 -30.55 9.48 -9.75
CA ASN A 382 -30.82 8.41 -8.77
C ASN A 382 -29.56 7.65 -8.33
N HIS A 383 -28.46 7.75 -9.09
CA HIS A 383 -27.23 6.97 -8.89
C HIS A 383 -25.96 7.83 -8.78
N CYS A 384 -25.97 9.06 -9.31
CA CYS A 384 -24.92 10.04 -9.11
C CYS A 384 -25.46 11.37 -8.54
N ALA A 385 -24.89 11.83 -7.43
CA ALA A 385 -25.30 13.07 -6.76
C ALA A 385 -25.05 14.35 -7.58
N LEU A 386 -24.04 14.34 -8.46
CA LEU A 386 -23.71 15.46 -9.36
C LEU A 386 -24.64 15.55 -10.58
N ALA A 387 -25.35 14.47 -10.92
CA ALA A 387 -26.30 14.38 -12.03
C ALA A 387 -27.73 14.85 -11.67
N ARG A 388 -27.91 15.48 -10.50
CA ARG A 388 -29.18 16.11 -10.11
C ARG A 388 -29.45 17.33 -10.99
N GLU A 389 -30.71 17.49 -11.39
CA GLU A 389 -31.16 18.57 -12.27
C GLU A 389 -30.89 19.95 -11.67
N VAL A 390 -30.52 20.91 -12.51
CA VAL A 390 -30.36 22.32 -12.15
C VAL A 390 -31.50 23.10 -12.82
N ASP A 391 -32.22 23.90 -12.02
CA ASP A 391 -33.42 24.65 -12.44
C ASP A 391 -34.51 23.81 -13.17
N GLY A 392 -34.54 22.49 -12.91
CA GLY A 392 -35.47 21.54 -13.53
C GLY A 392 -35.06 21.04 -14.92
N TYR A 393 -33.78 21.15 -15.27
CA TYR A 393 -33.22 20.63 -16.52
C TYR A 393 -32.10 19.60 -16.27
N PRO A 394 -31.96 18.56 -17.13
CA PRO A 394 -30.81 17.67 -17.12
C PRO A 394 -29.49 18.43 -17.37
N VAL A 395 -28.44 18.05 -16.64
CA VAL A 395 -27.12 18.70 -16.72
C VAL A 395 -26.34 18.13 -17.92
N ALA A 396 -25.74 18.98 -18.75
CA ALA A 396 -24.83 18.57 -19.82
C ALA A 396 -23.41 18.30 -19.29
N LEU A 397 -22.58 17.57 -20.04
CA LEU A 397 -21.22 17.22 -19.59
C LEU A 397 -20.32 18.46 -19.47
N ASP A 398 -20.33 19.34 -20.47
CA ASP A 398 -19.59 20.60 -20.50
C ASP A 398 -19.98 21.52 -19.33
N ASP A 399 -21.27 21.57 -18.97
CA ASP A 399 -21.79 22.34 -17.83
C ASP A 399 -21.36 21.72 -16.49
N LEU A 400 -21.41 20.37 -16.39
CA LEU A 400 -20.94 19.63 -15.21
C LEU A 400 -19.44 19.81 -14.99
N GLU A 401 -18.61 19.70 -16.04
CA GLU A 401 -17.18 19.96 -15.92
C GLU A 401 -16.89 21.41 -15.57
N SER A 402 -17.52 22.38 -16.26
CA SER A 402 -17.37 23.80 -15.96
C SER A 402 -17.70 24.13 -14.50
N ARG A 403 -18.79 23.54 -13.97
CA ARG A 403 -19.21 23.66 -12.57
C ARG A 403 -18.23 23.02 -11.59
N MET A 404 -17.73 21.81 -11.87
CA MET A 404 -16.73 21.15 -11.03
C MET A 404 -15.36 21.84 -11.06
N LEU A 405 -14.93 22.36 -12.20
CA LEU A 405 -13.73 23.19 -12.31
C LEU A 405 -13.89 24.53 -11.57
N ALA A 406 -15.07 25.16 -11.61
CA ALA A 406 -15.36 26.35 -10.82
C ALA A 406 -15.29 26.06 -9.30
N LEU A 407 -15.83 24.92 -8.85
CA LEU A 407 -15.71 24.45 -7.47
C LEU A 407 -14.24 24.26 -7.07
N VAL A 408 -13.48 23.46 -7.82
CA VAL A 408 -12.07 23.16 -7.53
C VAL A 408 -11.24 24.45 -7.53
N ASN A 409 -11.40 25.32 -8.52
CA ASN A 409 -10.65 26.58 -8.61
C ASN A 409 -11.04 27.60 -7.53
N SER A 410 -12.25 27.56 -6.97
CA SER A 410 -12.62 28.43 -5.83
C SER A 410 -11.73 28.23 -4.60
N LEU A 411 -11.15 27.03 -4.44
CA LEU A 411 -10.24 26.69 -3.34
C LEU A 411 -8.82 27.27 -3.52
N ILE A 412 -8.52 27.89 -4.67
CA ILE A 412 -7.21 28.51 -4.93
C ILE A 412 -7.05 29.76 -4.06
N ASP A 413 -7.94 30.73 -4.21
CA ASP A 413 -7.92 31.97 -3.43
C ASP A 413 -8.44 31.77 -2.00
N ARG A 414 -9.35 30.80 -1.78
CA ARG A 414 -10.02 30.61 -0.50
C ARG A 414 -10.37 29.14 -0.21
N PRO A 415 -9.47 28.38 0.45
CA PRO A 415 -9.79 27.09 1.05
C PRO A 415 -11.04 27.16 1.95
N VAL A 416 -11.86 26.11 1.91
CA VAL A 416 -13.11 26.03 2.68
C VAL A 416 -12.84 25.44 4.06
N MET A 417 -13.42 26.05 5.10
CA MET A 417 -13.29 25.54 6.47
C MET A 417 -14.05 24.22 6.67
N GLY A 418 -13.40 23.26 7.31
CA GLY A 418 -13.96 21.98 7.71
C GLY A 418 -13.94 21.79 9.22
N TYR A 419 -14.68 20.78 9.68
CA TYR A 419 -14.62 20.30 11.06
C TYR A 419 -14.88 18.80 11.09
N THR A 420 -14.15 18.07 11.94
CA THR A 420 -14.41 16.67 12.24
C THR A 420 -14.35 16.43 13.75
N ASN A 421 -15.15 15.49 14.27
CA ASN A 421 -15.09 15.11 15.69
C ASN A 421 -13.77 14.40 16.07
N THR A 422 -12.96 13.98 15.08
CA THR A 422 -11.71 13.23 15.28
C THR A 422 -10.46 14.12 15.22
N SER A 423 -10.40 15.04 14.25
CA SER A 423 -9.25 15.94 14.04
C SER A 423 -9.49 17.35 14.60
N GLY A 424 -10.75 17.73 14.82
CA GLY A 424 -11.12 19.10 15.19
C GLY A 424 -11.24 20.02 13.96
N PRO A 425 -10.65 21.23 13.98
CA PRO A 425 -10.63 22.13 12.82
C PRO A 425 -9.92 21.49 11.61
N SER A 426 -10.45 21.71 10.41
CA SER A 426 -9.91 21.16 9.16
C SER A 426 -9.98 22.20 8.03
N LEU A 427 -9.25 21.98 6.93
CA LEU A 427 -9.29 22.82 5.73
C LEU A 427 -9.40 21.98 4.45
N VAL A 428 -10.42 22.23 3.66
CA VAL A 428 -10.54 21.70 2.29
C VAL A 428 -9.75 22.62 1.36
N THR A 429 -8.54 22.19 1.00
CA THR A 429 -7.59 22.94 0.15
C THR A 429 -7.62 22.44 -1.29
N TYR A 430 -7.15 23.27 -2.23
CA TYR A 430 -6.96 22.89 -3.63
C TYR A 430 -6.11 21.62 -3.78
N SER A 431 -4.87 21.62 -3.26
CA SER A 431 -3.97 20.45 -3.33
C SER A 431 -4.61 19.19 -2.77
N GLY A 432 -5.29 19.30 -1.61
CA GLY A 432 -5.97 18.19 -0.97
C GLY A 432 -7.08 17.62 -1.84
N LEU A 433 -7.98 18.48 -2.34
CA LEU A 433 -9.11 18.04 -3.17
C LEU A 433 -8.64 17.45 -4.51
N VAL A 434 -7.67 18.07 -5.19
CA VAL A 434 -7.11 17.54 -6.45
C VAL A 434 -6.41 16.20 -6.22
N GLY A 435 -5.63 16.07 -5.13
CA GLY A 435 -5.02 14.79 -4.74
C GLY A 435 -6.03 13.72 -4.33
N ALA A 436 -7.17 14.09 -3.75
CA ALA A 436 -8.27 13.17 -3.47
C ALA A 436 -9.01 12.74 -4.75
N ILE A 437 -9.26 13.66 -5.69
CA ILE A 437 -9.82 13.35 -7.01
C ILE A 437 -8.90 12.37 -7.76
N TYR A 438 -7.61 12.69 -7.90
CA TYR A 438 -6.65 11.83 -8.61
C TYR A 438 -6.55 10.43 -7.99
N ARG A 439 -6.45 10.31 -6.65
CA ARG A 439 -6.49 9.01 -5.96
C ARG A 439 -7.80 8.25 -6.22
N SER A 440 -8.95 8.94 -6.22
CA SER A 440 -10.25 8.31 -6.50
C SER A 440 -10.38 7.76 -7.92
N LEU A 441 -9.72 8.37 -8.91
CA LEU A 441 -9.76 7.89 -10.29
C LEU A 441 -9.12 6.50 -10.45
N TYR A 442 -8.31 6.02 -9.49
CA TYR A 442 -7.72 4.68 -9.55
C TYR A 442 -8.76 3.55 -9.37
N ASN A 443 -9.94 3.82 -8.80
CA ASN A 443 -10.94 2.80 -8.51
C ASN A 443 -12.38 3.31 -8.67
N ALA A 444 -13.03 2.92 -9.76
CA ALA A 444 -14.38 3.37 -10.10
C ALA A 444 -15.47 2.98 -9.09
N GLN A 445 -15.22 2.02 -8.19
CA GLN A 445 -16.15 1.66 -7.13
C GLN A 445 -16.33 2.78 -6.08
N GLY A 446 -15.32 3.66 -5.92
CA GLY A 446 -15.37 4.81 -5.00
C GLY A 446 -16.09 6.05 -5.56
N TRP A 447 -16.39 6.07 -6.85
CA TRP A 447 -16.90 7.27 -7.55
C TRP A 447 -18.27 7.77 -7.06
N PRO A 448 -19.23 6.94 -6.61
CA PRO A 448 -20.46 7.43 -5.97
C PRO A 448 -20.20 8.26 -4.71
N ALA A 449 -19.20 7.87 -3.90
CA ALA A 449 -18.83 8.59 -2.69
C ALA A 449 -18.12 9.91 -3.01
N LEU A 450 -17.20 9.92 -3.99
CA LEU A 450 -16.58 11.15 -4.49
C LEU A 450 -17.63 12.12 -5.05
N ALA A 451 -18.61 11.64 -5.83
CA ALA A 451 -19.66 12.49 -6.38
C ALA A 451 -20.57 13.09 -5.30
N GLN A 452 -20.94 12.33 -4.27
CA GLN A 452 -21.69 12.87 -3.12
C GLN A 452 -20.85 13.88 -2.33
N MET A 453 -19.54 13.64 -2.14
CA MET A 453 -18.62 14.56 -1.49
C MET A 453 -18.47 15.90 -2.24
N LEU A 454 -18.33 15.85 -3.57
CA LEU A 454 -18.24 17.05 -4.41
C LEU A 454 -19.58 17.82 -4.45
N ALA A 455 -20.71 17.10 -4.55
CA ALA A 455 -22.04 17.71 -4.52
C ALA A 455 -22.33 18.43 -3.17
N GLU A 456 -21.96 17.83 -2.04
CA GLU A 456 -22.09 18.50 -0.73
C GLU A 456 -21.15 19.71 -0.60
N LEU A 457 -19.90 19.60 -1.06
CA LEU A 457 -18.92 20.69 -0.99
C LEU A 457 -19.36 21.90 -1.84
N GLU A 458 -19.90 21.66 -3.04
CA GLU A 458 -20.52 22.68 -3.90
C GLU A 458 -21.67 23.43 -3.19
N GLN A 459 -22.50 22.69 -2.43
CA GLN A 459 -23.60 23.23 -1.65
C GLN A 459 -23.12 23.91 -0.34
N GLY A 460 -21.81 24.09 -0.15
CA GLY A 460 -21.20 24.71 1.02
C GLY A 460 -21.03 23.79 2.23
N ASN A 461 -21.40 22.51 2.11
CA ASN A 461 -21.25 21.51 3.16
C ASN A 461 -19.92 20.77 3.01
N ALA A 462 -18.88 21.28 3.68
CA ALA A 462 -17.54 20.69 3.66
C ALA A 462 -17.39 19.39 4.50
N THR A 463 -18.45 18.84 5.10
CA THR A 463 -18.33 17.77 6.11
C THR A 463 -17.71 16.49 5.55
N LEU A 464 -18.18 15.99 4.40
CA LEU A 464 -17.57 14.81 3.77
C LEU A 464 -16.14 15.09 3.30
N ALA A 465 -15.90 16.24 2.68
CA ALA A 465 -14.59 16.63 2.17
C ALA A 465 -13.55 16.75 3.29
N ALA A 466 -13.88 17.39 4.41
CA ALA A 466 -13.03 17.45 5.58
C ALA A 466 -12.72 16.05 6.14
N ARG A 467 -13.75 15.21 6.37
CA ARG A 467 -13.57 13.85 6.89
C ARG A 467 -12.71 12.96 5.98
N ALA A 468 -12.87 13.08 4.67
CA ALA A 468 -12.10 12.34 3.68
C ALA A 468 -10.65 12.83 3.62
N LEU A 469 -10.44 14.15 3.51
CA LEU A 469 -9.09 14.73 3.41
C LEU A 469 -8.27 14.48 4.67
N GLU A 470 -8.81 14.77 5.85
CA GLU A 470 -8.14 14.54 7.14
C GLU A 470 -7.64 13.10 7.27
N ARG A 471 -8.50 12.10 7.08
CA ARG A 471 -8.11 10.68 7.16
C ARG A 471 -7.11 10.24 6.08
N SER A 472 -6.86 11.05 5.06
CA SER A 472 -5.97 10.74 3.94
C SER A 472 -4.66 11.54 3.94
N ALA A 473 -4.38 12.23 5.06
CA ALA A 473 -3.29 13.20 5.23
C ALA A 473 -2.35 12.87 6.41
N TRP A 474 -2.56 11.75 7.09
CA TRP A 474 -1.72 11.26 8.20
C TRP A 474 -1.27 9.83 7.93
N GLU A 475 0.04 9.59 7.97
CA GLU A 475 0.63 8.24 8.08
C GLU A 475 0.69 7.80 9.56
N TYR A 476 0.82 8.75 10.49
CA TYR A 476 0.74 8.51 11.93
C TYR A 476 -0.71 8.60 12.47
N ASP A 477 -1.25 7.50 13.01
CA ASP A 477 -2.54 7.51 13.73
C ASP A 477 -2.37 8.04 15.18
N PRO A 478 -2.87 9.25 15.52
CA PRO A 478 -2.74 9.82 16.85
C PRO A 478 -3.66 9.18 17.91
N THR A 479 -4.54 8.25 17.51
CA THR A 479 -5.43 7.52 18.42
C THR A 479 -4.79 6.24 18.95
N LEU A 480 -3.75 5.73 18.29
CA LEU A 480 -2.99 4.57 18.74
C LEU A 480 -1.91 4.96 19.77
N PRO A 481 -1.50 4.06 20.67
CA PRO A 481 -0.34 4.29 21.53
C PRO A 481 0.92 4.47 20.68
N ALA A 482 1.78 5.43 21.04
CA ALA A 482 3.08 5.69 20.39
C ALA A 482 4.13 4.57 20.61
N THR A 483 3.70 3.32 20.82
CA THR A 483 4.52 2.15 21.13
C THR A 483 3.96 0.88 20.48
N HIS A 484 4.23 0.72 19.18
CA HIS A 484 4.42 -0.60 18.57
C HIS A 484 5.52 -0.49 17.51
N PRO A 485 6.39 -1.51 17.34
CA PRO A 485 7.40 -1.53 16.29
C PRO A 485 6.77 -1.94 14.96
N GLN A 486 5.84 -1.12 14.46
CA GLN A 486 5.48 -1.18 13.04
C GLN A 486 6.68 -0.69 12.21
N PRO A 487 6.89 -1.21 10.99
CA PRO A 487 7.74 -0.53 10.03
C PRO A 487 7.22 0.89 9.83
N ALA A 488 8.09 1.89 9.96
CA ALA A 488 7.74 3.25 9.57
C ALA A 488 7.42 3.29 8.08
N SER A 489 6.54 4.19 7.66
CA SER A 489 6.21 4.40 6.25
C SER A 489 7.45 4.79 5.43
N SER A 490 7.36 4.65 4.11
CA SER A 490 8.53 4.59 3.21
C SER A 490 8.30 5.19 1.82
N ASP A 491 7.44 6.19 1.66
CA ASP A 491 7.17 6.83 0.34
C ASP A 491 8.42 7.28 -0.42
N GLU A 492 9.43 7.74 0.30
CA GLU A 492 10.72 8.18 -0.24
C GLU A 492 11.57 7.03 -0.79
N LEU A 493 11.28 5.77 -0.40
CA LEU A 493 11.84 4.60 -1.08
C LEU A 493 11.35 4.50 -2.51
N GLY A 494 10.05 4.72 -2.76
CA GLY A 494 9.51 4.78 -4.12
C GLY A 494 10.24 5.82 -4.95
N THR A 495 10.49 6.98 -4.36
CA THR A 495 11.35 8.03 -4.95
C THR A 495 12.77 7.53 -5.23
N LEU A 496 13.47 6.93 -4.24
CA LEU A 496 14.84 6.40 -4.43
C LEU A 496 14.91 5.38 -5.57
N VAL A 497 13.90 4.53 -5.73
CA VAL A 497 13.79 3.55 -6.82
C VAL A 497 13.62 4.25 -8.19
N ILE A 498 12.69 5.20 -8.31
CA ILE A 498 12.49 5.99 -9.55
C ILE A 498 13.79 6.68 -9.97
N CYS A 499 14.54 7.23 -9.01
CA CYS A 499 15.80 7.93 -9.26
C CYS A 499 16.97 6.98 -9.58
N ALA A 500 17.01 5.79 -8.99
CA ALA A 500 17.97 4.75 -9.37
C ALA A 500 17.71 4.20 -10.78
N ASP A 501 16.43 4.02 -11.16
CA ASP A 501 16.08 3.49 -12.48
C ASP A 501 16.18 4.51 -13.63
N SER A 502 16.18 5.81 -13.29
CA SER A 502 16.44 6.93 -14.22
C SER A 502 17.87 7.50 -14.13
N TRP A 503 18.78 6.83 -13.40
CA TRP A 503 20.11 7.34 -13.01
C TRP A 503 20.97 7.97 -14.13
N ASP A 504 21.04 7.32 -15.29
CA ASP A 504 21.86 7.74 -16.43
C ASP A 504 21.19 8.82 -17.31
N ALA A 505 19.99 9.29 -16.94
CA ALA A 505 19.34 10.41 -17.60
C ALA A 505 20.12 11.71 -17.32
N PRO A 506 20.53 12.47 -18.35
CA PRO A 506 21.32 13.68 -18.16
C PRO A 506 20.53 14.74 -17.40
N GLN A 507 21.13 15.28 -16.33
CA GLN A 507 20.58 16.43 -15.61
C GLN A 507 20.57 17.68 -16.52
N PRO A 508 19.55 18.54 -16.44
CA PRO A 508 19.40 19.70 -17.31
C PRO A 508 20.47 20.76 -17.02
N ALA A 509 21.06 21.31 -18.09
CA ALA A 509 22.05 22.39 -17.99
C ALA A 509 21.48 23.65 -17.33
N ASP A 510 20.20 23.98 -17.62
CA ASP A 510 19.48 25.13 -17.09
C ASP A 510 18.97 24.92 -15.65
N GLY A 511 19.36 23.82 -15.00
CA GLY A 511 19.12 23.57 -13.58
C GLY A 511 17.63 23.62 -13.20
N LEU A 512 17.27 24.51 -12.28
CA LEU A 512 15.90 24.64 -11.78
C LEU A 512 14.92 25.23 -12.81
N ASP A 513 15.39 25.98 -13.81
CA ASP A 513 14.49 26.61 -14.79
C ASP A 513 13.88 25.55 -15.73
N TRP A 514 14.62 24.47 -15.98
CA TRP A 514 14.09 23.27 -16.64
C TRP A 514 13.05 22.54 -15.77
N TRP A 515 13.30 22.41 -14.46
CA TRP A 515 12.33 21.77 -13.55
C TRP A 515 11.06 22.62 -13.37
N ALA A 516 11.18 23.96 -13.34
CA ALA A 516 10.04 24.87 -13.37
C ALA A 516 9.22 24.70 -14.67
N SER A 517 9.91 24.62 -15.81
CA SER A 517 9.30 24.38 -17.12
C SER A 517 8.62 23.00 -17.18
N LEU A 518 9.23 21.96 -16.60
CA LEU A 518 8.64 20.63 -16.52
C LEU A 518 7.37 20.65 -15.66
N TRP A 519 7.41 21.26 -14.47
CA TRP A 519 6.24 21.36 -13.58
C TRP A 519 5.07 22.06 -14.27
N ALA A 520 5.32 23.24 -14.86
CA ALA A 520 4.31 23.99 -15.59
C ALA A 520 3.73 23.19 -16.78
N ASN A 521 4.57 22.51 -17.57
CA ASN A 521 4.12 21.69 -18.69
C ASN A 521 3.32 20.45 -18.25
N MET A 522 3.69 19.82 -17.13
CA MET A 522 2.96 18.65 -16.60
C MET A 522 1.60 19.05 -16.05
N THR A 523 1.53 20.12 -15.25
CA THR A 523 0.29 20.69 -14.73
C THR A 523 -0.62 21.21 -15.85
N ALA A 524 -0.07 21.91 -16.86
CA ALA A 524 -0.85 22.35 -18.02
C ALA A 524 -1.39 21.20 -18.90
N LYS A 525 -0.72 20.04 -18.92
CA LYS A 525 -1.21 18.83 -19.60
C LYS A 525 -2.30 18.10 -18.81
N SER A 526 -2.29 18.18 -17.48
CA SER A 526 -3.31 17.61 -16.61
C SER A 526 -3.34 18.30 -15.26
N TRP A 527 -4.39 19.08 -15.00
CA TRP A 527 -4.62 19.71 -13.69
C TRP A 527 -4.79 18.66 -12.59
N VAL A 528 -5.41 17.52 -12.92
CA VAL A 528 -5.67 16.40 -12.00
C VAL A 528 -4.38 15.75 -11.51
N SER A 529 -3.44 15.47 -12.42
CA SER A 529 -2.30 14.57 -12.15
C SER A 529 -0.92 15.24 -12.23
N GLY A 530 -0.80 16.38 -12.92
CA GLY A 530 0.47 17.01 -13.27
C GLY A 530 1.32 17.41 -12.07
N ASN A 531 0.71 18.05 -11.07
CA ASN A 531 1.37 18.41 -9.81
C ASN A 531 1.91 17.17 -9.08
N SER A 532 1.07 16.18 -8.80
CA SER A 532 1.46 14.93 -8.12
C SER A 532 2.57 14.19 -8.89
N ARG A 533 2.40 13.99 -10.20
CA ARG A 533 3.36 13.28 -11.05
C ARG A 533 4.69 14.01 -11.20
N PHE A 534 4.73 15.34 -11.07
CA PHE A 534 5.97 16.11 -11.05
C PHE A 534 6.79 15.83 -9.78
N PHE A 535 6.14 15.83 -8.60
CA PHE A 535 6.82 15.59 -7.33
C PHE A 535 7.38 14.16 -7.20
N ASN A 536 6.86 13.18 -7.94
CA ASN A 536 7.44 11.83 -8.02
C ASN A 536 8.83 11.77 -8.71
N VAL A 537 9.18 12.76 -9.55
CA VAL A 537 10.43 12.76 -10.34
C VAL A 537 11.39 13.89 -9.96
N PHE A 538 10.89 15.00 -9.42
CA PHE A 538 11.72 16.14 -9.01
C PHE A 538 12.87 15.81 -8.02
N PRO A 539 12.72 14.89 -7.04
CA PRO A 539 13.80 14.56 -6.11
C PRO A 539 15.04 13.94 -6.78
N CYS A 540 14.89 13.34 -7.98
CA CYS A 540 15.97 12.67 -8.70
C CYS A 540 17.10 13.61 -9.13
N ARG A 541 16.86 14.92 -9.11
CA ARG A 541 17.86 15.98 -9.17
C ARG A 541 19.00 15.83 -8.14
N HIS A 542 18.71 15.27 -6.95
CA HIS A 542 19.65 15.21 -5.83
C HIS A 542 20.26 13.82 -5.56
N PHE A 543 19.75 12.75 -6.18
CA PHE A 543 20.25 11.38 -5.98
C PHE A 543 21.77 11.31 -6.26
N GLY A 544 22.23 11.95 -7.34
CA GLY A 544 23.64 11.96 -7.74
C GLY A 544 24.57 12.85 -6.93
N THR A 545 24.05 13.60 -5.96
CA THR A 545 24.86 14.29 -4.95
C THR A 545 25.33 13.33 -3.85
N TYR A 546 24.62 12.22 -3.66
CA TYR A 546 24.82 11.28 -2.55
C TYR A 546 25.29 9.90 -2.99
N TRP A 547 24.81 9.40 -4.14
CA TRP A 547 25.17 8.07 -4.63
C TRP A 547 25.82 8.14 -6.02
N PRO A 548 26.95 7.41 -6.23
CA PRO A 548 27.41 7.07 -7.57
C PRO A 548 26.52 5.96 -8.17
N GLU A 549 26.88 5.48 -9.37
CA GLU A 549 26.10 4.53 -10.17
C GLU A 549 25.48 3.37 -9.36
N PRO A 550 24.18 3.07 -9.56
CA PRO A 550 23.53 1.87 -9.05
C PRO A 550 24.21 0.56 -9.46
N ALA A 551 23.88 -0.56 -8.81
CA ALA A 551 24.43 -1.90 -9.13
C ALA A 551 23.85 -2.53 -10.42
N GLY A 552 23.75 -1.72 -11.47
CA GLY A 552 23.15 -2.03 -12.76
C GLY A 552 21.74 -1.46 -12.90
N VAL A 553 21.46 -0.92 -14.09
CA VAL A 553 20.13 -0.49 -14.53
C VAL A 553 19.92 -1.01 -15.95
N TYR A 554 18.76 -1.60 -16.23
CA TYR A 554 18.53 -2.28 -17.50
C TYR A 554 18.29 -1.28 -18.65
N ARG A 555 19.08 -1.41 -19.71
CA ARG A 555 19.05 -0.53 -20.90
C ARG A 555 18.86 -1.27 -22.23
N GLY A 556 18.79 -2.60 -22.23
CA GLY A 556 18.55 -3.40 -23.43
C GLY A 556 17.15 -3.24 -24.02
N ASP A 557 16.88 -3.99 -25.08
CA ASP A 557 15.58 -4.00 -25.77
C ASP A 557 14.60 -4.97 -25.09
N LEU A 558 13.32 -4.61 -25.07
CA LEU A 558 12.26 -5.40 -24.43
C LEU A 558 11.78 -6.58 -25.32
N ASN A 559 12.61 -7.03 -26.26
CA ASN A 559 12.24 -7.93 -27.35
C ASN A 559 12.89 -9.33 -27.30
N HIS A 560 13.61 -9.66 -26.21
CA HIS A 560 14.30 -10.94 -26.08
C HIS A 560 13.32 -12.12 -26.27
N THR A 561 13.72 -13.15 -27.03
CA THR A 561 12.81 -14.27 -27.37
C THR A 561 12.51 -15.12 -26.14
N LEU A 562 11.25 -15.08 -25.70
CA LEU A 562 10.76 -15.83 -24.54
C LEU A 562 10.37 -17.27 -24.92
N ARG A 563 10.37 -18.18 -23.94
CA ARG A 563 9.75 -19.52 -24.09
C ARG A 563 8.24 -19.45 -24.28
N HIS A 564 7.62 -18.48 -23.63
CA HIS A 564 6.18 -18.28 -23.53
C HIS A 564 5.88 -16.78 -23.61
N PRO A 565 4.86 -16.34 -24.38
CA PRO A 565 4.46 -14.94 -24.38
C PRO A 565 3.96 -14.50 -23.00
N VAL A 566 4.24 -13.25 -22.63
CA VAL A 566 3.58 -12.58 -21.49
C VAL A 566 2.16 -12.17 -21.88
N LEU A 567 1.26 -12.11 -20.89
CA LEU A 567 -0.07 -11.50 -21.07
C LEU A 567 -0.03 -10.09 -20.51
N LEU A 568 -0.20 -9.09 -21.38
CA LEU A 568 -0.38 -7.70 -21.00
C LEU A 568 -1.87 -7.43 -20.80
N ILE A 569 -2.21 -6.62 -19.80
CA ILE A 569 -3.52 -6.03 -19.61
C ILE A 569 -3.30 -4.53 -19.42
N ALA A 570 -4.07 -3.70 -20.13
CA ALA A 570 -4.02 -2.26 -20.01
C ALA A 570 -5.37 -1.62 -20.34
N GLU A 571 -5.76 -0.66 -19.51
CA GLU A 571 -7.11 -0.12 -19.44
C GLU A 571 -7.27 1.17 -20.25
N THR A 572 -8.46 1.38 -20.83
CA THR A 572 -8.78 2.59 -21.60
C THR A 572 -8.78 3.85 -20.75
N TYR A 573 -9.29 3.78 -19.52
CA TYR A 573 -9.37 4.93 -18.60
C TYR A 573 -8.53 4.70 -17.33
N ASP A 574 -7.33 4.15 -17.51
CA ASP A 574 -6.30 4.11 -16.47
C ASP A 574 -5.71 5.52 -16.25
N PRO A 575 -5.81 6.13 -15.06
CA PRO A 575 -5.23 7.45 -14.78
C PRO A 575 -3.71 7.40 -14.55
N ALA A 576 -3.09 6.22 -14.56
CA ALA A 576 -1.68 5.99 -14.22
C ALA A 576 -0.89 5.27 -15.34
N THR A 577 -1.43 4.19 -15.88
CA THR A 577 -0.77 3.30 -16.86
C THR A 577 -1.66 3.05 -18.10
N PRO A 578 -1.97 4.09 -18.89
CA PRO A 578 -2.95 4.03 -19.98
C PRO A 578 -2.61 3.03 -21.09
N LEU A 579 -3.65 2.46 -21.72
CA LEU A 579 -3.61 1.49 -22.83
C LEU A 579 -2.54 1.74 -23.91
N ARG A 580 -2.17 2.99 -24.21
CA ARG A 580 -1.06 3.30 -25.13
C ARG A 580 0.29 2.72 -24.69
N ASN A 581 0.53 2.56 -23.39
CA ASN A 581 1.75 1.97 -22.83
C ASN A 581 1.76 0.46 -23.10
N GLY A 582 0.65 -0.23 -22.83
CA GLY A 582 0.43 -1.62 -23.24
C GLY A 582 0.59 -1.84 -24.75
N ARG A 583 0.04 -0.95 -25.59
CA ARG A 583 0.21 -1.01 -27.06
C ARG A 583 1.66 -0.74 -27.52
N ARG A 584 2.39 0.17 -26.86
CA ARG A 584 3.82 0.43 -27.14
C ARG A 584 4.69 -0.76 -26.73
N LEU A 585 4.42 -1.35 -25.57
CA LEU A 585 5.10 -2.56 -25.11
C LEU A 585 4.81 -3.74 -26.03
N LEU A 586 3.55 -3.99 -26.39
CA LEU A 586 3.15 -5.02 -27.37
C LEU A 586 3.92 -4.87 -28.69
N LYS A 587 4.06 -3.63 -29.19
CA LYS A 587 4.81 -3.34 -30.42
C LYS A 587 6.30 -3.66 -30.31
N GLU A 588 6.92 -3.46 -29.14
CA GLU A 588 8.33 -3.78 -28.92
C GLU A 588 8.57 -5.28 -28.64
N MET A 589 7.74 -5.88 -27.78
CA MET A 589 7.81 -7.32 -27.47
C MET A 589 7.43 -8.19 -28.67
N GLY A 590 6.56 -7.69 -29.56
CA GLY A 590 6.06 -8.41 -30.72
C GLY A 590 5.41 -9.74 -30.33
N ARG A 591 5.88 -10.84 -30.93
CA ARG A 591 5.39 -12.20 -30.64
C ARG A 591 5.57 -12.64 -29.18
N ASN A 592 6.42 -11.99 -28.41
CA ASN A 592 6.68 -12.30 -27.00
C ASN A 592 5.58 -11.79 -26.05
N ALA A 593 4.54 -11.13 -26.57
CA ALA A 593 3.40 -10.65 -25.78
C ALA A 593 2.06 -10.95 -26.46
N ARG A 594 0.99 -10.78 -25.68
CA ARG A 594 -0.40 -10.57 -26.11
C ARG A 594 -1.07 -9.55 -25.21
N LEU A 595 -1.89 -8.66 -25.76
CA LEU A 595 -2.56 -7.60 -25.02
C LEU A 595 -4.06 -7.88 -24.90
N VAL A 596 -4.58 -7.83 -23.68
CA VAL A 596 -6.01 -7.56 -23.44
C VAL A 596 -6.18 -6.06 -23.33
N ALA A 597 -6.82 -5.46 -24.33
CA ALA A 597 -7.26 -4.07 -24.26
C ALA A 597 -8.53 -4.00 -23.41
N HIS A 598 -8.40 -3.50 -22.18
CA HIS A 598 -9.49 -3.51 -21.22
C HIS A 598 -10.29 -2.20 -21.32
N HIS A 599 -11.50 -2.29 -21.86
CA HIS A 599 -12.47 -1.21 -21.92
C HIS A 599 -13.22 -1.11 -20.59
N GLY A 600 -12.58 -0.42 -19.62
CA GLY A 600 -13.03 -0.23 -18.24
C GLY A 600 -12.35 0.99 -17.60
N TYR A 601 -12.64 1.21 -16.31
CA TYR A 601 -12.33 2.47 -15.59
C TYR A 601 -11.47 2.26 -14.35
N GLY A 602 -10.42 3.09 -14.22
CA GLY A 602 -9.48 3.03 -13.12
C GLY A 602 -8.20 2.27 -13.44
N HIS A 603 -7.36 2.11 -12.43
CA HIS A 603 -5.99 1.64 -12.60
C HIS A 603 -5.88 0.11 -12.54
N SER A 604 -5.29 -0.49 -13.57
CA SER A 604 -5.24 -1.95 -13.80
C SER A 604 -6.64 -2.59 -13.87
N SER A 605 -6.74 -3.91 -14.02
CA SER A 605 -8.02 -4.64 -14.15
C SER A 605 -8.88 -4.73 -12.87
N ARG A 606 -8.93 -3.65 -12.08
CA ARG A 606 -9.81 -3.45 -10.91
C ARG A 606 -11.28 -3.41 -11.30
N ASP A 607 -11.61 -2.75 -12.40
CA ASP A 607 -12.94 -2.85 -13.03
C ASP A 607 -13.10 -4.28 -13.57
N THR A 608 -14.17 -4.98 -13.21
CA THR A 608 -14.24 -6.44 -13.42
C THR A 608 -14.78 -6.79 -14.80
N SER A 609 -14.11 -7.73 -15.48
CA SER A 609 -14.53 -8.25 -16.79
C SER A 609 -14.36 -9.76 -16.87
N LYS A 610 -15.47 -10.49 -17.02
CA LYS A 610 -15.48 -11.94 -17.31
C LYS A 610 -14.65 -12.31 -18.54
N CYS A 611 -14.54 -11.41 -19.52
CA CYS A 611 -13.69 -11.59 -20.70
C CYS A 611 -12.20 -11.59 -20.30
N THR A 612 -11.75 -10.53 -19.64
CA THR A 612 -10.35 -10.40 -19.15
C THR A 612 -9.99 -11.55 -18.21
N GLU A 613 -10.88 -11.90 -17.27
CA GLU A 613 -10.64 -12.99 -16.34
C GLU A 613 -10.60 -14.38 -16.99
N ALA A 614 -11.44 -14.63 -17.99
CA ALA A 614 -11.42 -15.90 -18.71
C ALA A 614 -10.09 -16.11 -19.46
N ILE A 615 -9.58 -15.06 -20.11
CA ILE A 615 -8.27 -15.08 -20.79
C ILE A 615 -7.15 -15.29 -19.76
N ALA A 616 -7.10 -14.45 -18.72
CA ALA A 616 -6.07 -14.52 -17.67
C ALA A 616 -6.02 -15.89 -16.94
N ARG A 617 -7.19 -16.48 -16.67
CA ARG A 617 -7.32 -17.80 -16.03
C ARG A 617 -6.85 -18.93 -16.95
N ARG A 618 -7.23 -18.92 -18.24
CA ARG A 618 -6.74 -19.90 -19.22
C ARG A 618 -5.23 -19.79 -19.42
N TYR A 619 -4.70 -18.57 -19.43
CA TYR A 619 -3.26 -18.31 -19.48
C TYR A 619 -2.50 -18.89 -18.28
N ILE A 620 -2.91 -18.55 -17.05
CA ILE A 620 -2.22 -19.03 -15.83
C ILE A 620 -2.33 -20.54 -15.65
N MET A 621 -3.53 -21.13 -15.87
CA MET A 621 -3.73 -22.58 -15.68
C MET A 621 -3.10 -23.41 -16.81
N LEU A 622 -3.35 -23.06 -18.06
CA LEU A 622 -3.04 -23.88 -19.25
C LEU A 622 -1.82 -23.34 -20.01
N GLY A 623 -1.71 -22.02 -20.16
CA GLY A 623 -0.71 -21.35 -21.01
C GLY A 623 -1.20 -20.96 -22.38
N GLU A 624 -2.51 -20.95 -22.57
CA GLU A 624 -3.15 -20.44 -23.77
C GLU A 624 -3.15 -18.91 -23.74
N VAL A 625 -2.85 -18.28 -24.87
CA VAL A 625 -2.94 -16.83 -25.09
C VAL A 625 -3.85 -16.56 -26.29
N PRO A 626 -4.43 -15.36 -26.44
CA PRO A 626 -5.16 -15.00 -27.65
C PRO A 626 -4.33 -15.18 -28.93
N GLU A 627 -4.97 -15.60 -30.02
CA GLU A 627 -4.29 -15.73 -31.31
C GLU A 627 -3.89 -14.36 -31.85
N GLU A 628 -4.87 -13.44 -31.88
CA GLU A 628 -4.72 -12.01 -32.17
C GLU A 628 -3.72 -11.34 -31.23
N ALA A 629 -3.00 -10.32 -31.72
CA ALA A 629 -1.98 -9.61 -30.92
C ALA A 629 -2.59 -8.75 -29.79
N GLU A 630 -3.76 -8.17 -30.05
CA GLU A 630 -4.56 -7.37 -29.12
C GLU A 630 -6.01 -7.86 -29.20
N THR A 631 -6.64 -8.11 -28.05
CA THR A 631 -8.04 -8.55 -27.94
C THR A 631 -8.80 -7.61 -27.02
N ALA A 632 -9.94 -7.10 -27.46
CA ALA A 632 -10.78 -6.19 -26.68
C ALA A 632 -11.65 -6.97 -25.68
N CYS A 633 -11.60 -6.57 -24.41
CA CYS A 633 -12.51 -7.02 -23.35
C CYS A 633 -13.16 -5.81 -22.67
N TYR A 634 -14.43 -5.92 -22.30
CA TYR A 634 -15.21 -4.83 -21.70
C TYR A 634 -15.57 -5.14 -20.24
N ALA A 635 -15.62 -4.13 -19.39
CA ALA A 635 -16.14 -4.25 -18.02
C ALA A 635 -17.58 -4.81 -18.01
N ASP A 636 -17.90 -5.62 -17.00
CA ASP A 636 -19.20 -6.29 -16.86
C ASP A 636 -20.34 -5.34 -16.47
N GLU A 637 -20.00 -4.25 -15.80
CA GLU A 637 -20.91 -3.21 -15.30
C GLU A 637 -20.37 -1.82 -15.66
N LYS A 638 -21.09 -0.77 -15.26
CA LYS A 638 -20.68 0.62 -15.43
C LYS A 638 -20.47 1.27 -14.06
N PRO A 639 -19.60 2.29 -13.95
CA PRO A 639 -19.50 3.13 -12.76
C PRO A 639 -20.87 3.63 -12.29
N TYR A 640 -21.00 3.88 -11.00
CA TYR A 640 -22.26 4.21 -10.29
C TYR A 640 -23.37 3.13 -10.31
N LEU A 641 -23.31 2.14 -11.20
CA LEU A 641 -24.35 1.11 -11.36
C LEU A 641 -23.94 -0.28 -10.85
N TYR A 642 -22.74 -0.42 -10.28
CA TYR A 642 -22.21 -1.68 -9.73
C TYR A 642 -23.19 -2.40 -8.79
N GLY A 643 -23.56 -3.63 -9.14
CA GLY A 643 -24.46 -4.47 -8.35
C GLY A 643 -25.94 -4.03 -8.35
N VAL A 644 -26.32 -2.92 -9.00
CA VAL A 644 -27.71 -2.44 -9.06
C VAL A 644 -28.60 -3.49 -9.74
N LYS A 645 -28.13 -4.11 -10.83
CA LYS A 645 -28.84 -5.17 -11.56
C LYS A 645 -29.07 -6.45 -10.74
N HIS A 646 -28.42 -6.59 -9.59
CA HIS A 646 -28.50 -7.76 -8.71
C HIS A 646 -29.27 -7.49 -7.40
N LYS A 647 -29.80 -6.27 -7.20
CA LYS A 647 -30.72 -5.93 -6.12
C LYS A 647 -32.14 -5.76 -6.69
N THR A 648 -33.01 -6.75 -6.49
CA THR A 648 -34.43 -6.67 -6.87
C THR A 648 -35.25 -5.77 -5.96
N ASP A 649 -34.69 -5.39 -4.81
CA ASP A 649 -35.36 -4.64 -3.76
C ASP A 649 -34.57 -3.36 -3.44
N VAL A 650 -35.30 -2.27 -3.17
CA VAL A 650 -34.72 -0.99 -2.77
C VAL A 650 -34.26 -1.10 -1.32
N VAL A 651 -33.04 -1.59 -1.13
CA VAL A 651 -32.37 -1.59 0.17
C VAL A 651 -31.75 -0.22 0.40
N GLU A 652 -32.25 0.51 1.41
CA GLU A 652 -31.57 1.66 2.02
C GLU A 652 -30.26 1.21 2.71
N GLY A 653 -29.26 0.88 1.88
CA GLY A 653 -27.96 0.36 2.30
C GLY A 653 -26.94 1.46 2.55
N GLY A 654 -27.29 2.43 3.39
CA GLY A 654 -26.46 3.60 3.70
C GLY A 654 -25.19 3.26 4.47
N GLY A 655 -24.16 2.80 3.78
CA GLY A 655 -22.78 2.85 4.28
C GLY A 655 -22.27 4.29 4.30
N ASP A 656 -21.43 4.64 5.26
CA ASP A 656 -20.78 5.96 5.32
C ASP A 656 -19.94 6.18 4.05
N PRO A 657 -20.20 7.24 3.24
CA PRO A 657 -19.45 7.49 2.01
C PRO A 657 -17.94 7.57 2.22
N VAL A 658 -17.48 8.06 3.38
CA VAL A 658 -16.04 8.14 3.69
C VAL A 658 -15.44 6.74 3.91
N GLU A 659 -16.18 5.83 4.56
CA GLU A 659 -15.76 4.43 4.75
C GLU A 659 -15.79 3.62 3.46
N VAL A 660 -16.71 3.94 2.54
CA VAL A 660 -16.74 3.34 1.19
C VAL A 660 -15.55 3.86 0.36
N TRP A 661 -15.32 5.18 0.40
CA TRP A 661 -14.23 5.84 -0.34
C TRP A 661 -12.85 5.31 0.07
N LEU A 662 -12.53 5.30 1.37
CA LEU A 662 -11.22 4.84 1.87
C LEU A 662 -10.93 3.38 1.47
N LYS A 663 -11.91 2.48 1.59
CA LYS A 663 -11.80 1.06 1.17
C LYS A 663 -11.67 0.85 -0.35
N THR A 664 -11.70 1.92 -1.13
CA THR A 664 -11.41 1.90 -2.57
C THR A 664 -10.10 2.59 -2.94
N LEU A 665 -9.42 3.22 -1.98
CA LEU A 665 -8.04 3.74 -2.12
C LEU A 665 -6.99 2.66 -1.75
N GLU A 666 -7.36 1.71 -0.90
CA GLU A 666 -6.62 0.46 -0.58
C GLU A 666 -6.61 -0.55 -1.76
#